data_AF-A0AAW6Q1F9-F1
#
_entry.id   AF-A0AAW6Q1F9-F1
#
_cell.length_a   1.000
_cell.length_b   1.000
_cell.length_c   1.000
_cell.angle_alpha   90.00
_cell.angle_beta   90.00
_cell.angle_gamma   90.00
#
_symmetry.space_group_name_H-M   'P 1'
#
loop_
_entity.id
_entity.type
_entity.pdbx_description
1 polymer ?
#
loop_
_entity_poly.entity_id
_entity_poly.type
_entity_poly.pdbx_seq_one_letter_code
_entity_poly.pdbx_strand_id
1 'polypeptide(L)'
;MERKTHYKMYKAGKNWVFAMLSTVALTGVMAMSGNTAKADTVAQSSTEQVAKVDTTSATTTSTQATTQVEKATNTTNESNAAQTAATTTTEQSSSNVGATNSNQANKQATTSSVVTSQNTSVANKDQATATQSSTTQKSEEPKVETPVNTADNASQKYINGNWYLVDNSTGKNLTGFQKIENQGKTVYYNEKGQMQHGQQVVNNQWYLFDKYTGAMQTGFQNLTSYGQNKVVYYNEKGQMQHGLTKVNQKTYYLDEVSGEVRKGQQVVGNHWYLFDKSSGVMQTGFQNLAPYGQNKVVYYASNGQMQFGQQVVGNYWYLFDKVTGAMQTGFQNLAPYGQNKVVYYAPNGQMQHGQKYIDKHWYLFDKVTGAMQTGFQNLAPYGQNKVAYYASNGQMQFGQKYINKHWYLFDKVTGKMAIGFTNIPDQNKTVYYSEDKSKLGQMEFGWQDINSGRYYLDKVTGAVQKGQKYIDGHWYNFDKVTGKMSVGFTHLTGSNKVVYYSEDKAKLGQMLYGFQTISGKTYYFDKVQGTVATGEKKIDNHMYLFDSKGVMQVGFHDLDGGKRTVYYSEAKSNYGQMLYGNQVINGKNYYFDTTTGAMRKGTLVFDKTNHTLSYVTSEGLVAKNMKYKINNVEYVFNVAGVLEHLQGEANIAGNWYLFDNNNHVLIGFQTLKDGRKVYYSPNNAQMQYGQKYIDGHWYNFDIHNGAMKIGFINIPEQNKTVYYASNGQMQYGKQNIDGHWYLFNTFDGAMYKGWLMSGNDWYYYNQQNGQLQTGSAVINGVGYNFDGNGKQILNYSIDYRYALPAGKGDDETAANNYLILHEVGTESGAATNARYFHDTVDTNEAYVTFVVGDGGKVYQVGRPGQVSWGAGRVANHNAPVQIELGRTYNSGQFWQDYVTYVRVARDMAGKYGIPLTLDAGGAGTRGIKSHYWVTKNIWGDHVDPYGYLSRFGVTQAKLAHDLLYGV
;
A
#
# COMPACT_ATOMS: atom_id res chain seq x y z
N MET A 1 -27.96 -14.84 -35.71
CA MET A 1 -27.29 -13.59 -35.29
C MET A 1 -26.71 -13.83 -33.90
N GLU A 2 -25.41 -14.07 -33.82
CA GLU A 2 -24.78 -14.62 -32.60
C GLU A 2 -24.35 -13.54 -31.61
N ARG A 3 -24.43 -13.86 -30.31
CA ARG A 3 -24.14 -12.94 -29.21
C ARG A 3 -22.82 -13.30 -28.55
N LYS A 4 -21.69 -12.86 -29.13
CA LYS A 4 -20.35 -13.09 -28.56
C LYS A 4 -20.27 -12.54 -27.13
N THR A 5 -20.01 -13.40 -26.17
CA THR A 5 -19.72 -13.04 -24.77
C THR A 5 -18.20 -12.95 -24.55
N HIS A 6 -17.75 -11.91 -23.86
CA HIS A 6 -16.36 -11.72 -23.49
C HIS A 6 -16.17 -11.88 -21.97
N TYR A 7 -15.29 -12.79 -21.58
CA TYR A 7 -14.93 -13.02 -20.18
C TYR A 7 -13.73 -12.16 -19.79
N LYS A 8 -13.73 -11.61 -18.56
CA LYS A 8 -12.57 -10.95 -17.95
C LYS A 8 -12.09 -11.75 -16.74
N MET A 9 -10.79 -12.04 -16.73
CA MET A 9 -10.13 -12.70 -15.60
C MET A 9 -9.67 -11.68 -14.55
N TYR A 10 -9.67 -12.08 -13.28
CA TYR A 10 -9.07 -11.35 -12.17
C TYR A 10 -8.07 -12.26 -11.45
N LYS A 11 -6.97 -11.70 -10.94
CA LYS A 11 -5.88 -12.45 -10.30
C LYS A 11 -5.74 -12.05 -8.83
N ALA A 12 -5.78 -13.03 -7.94
CA ALA A 12 -5.49 -12.87 -6.51
C ALA A 12 -4.58 -14.03 -6.03
N GLY A 13 -3.31 -13.74 -5.74
CA GLY A 13 -2.35 -14.75 -5.29
C GLY A 13 -1.92 -15.74 -6.39
N LYS A 14 -1.75 -17.02 -6.00
CA LYS A 14 -1.24 -18.11 -6.85
C LYS A 14 -2.33 -19.05 -7.41
N ASN A 15 -3.59 -18.90 -7.01
CA ASN A 15 -4.67 -19.83 -7.37
C ASN A 15 -5.64 -19.19 -8.37
N TRP A 16 -6.14 -19.98 -9.30
CA TRP A 16 -7.29 -19.62 -10.16
C TRP A 16 -8.58 -20.08 -9.48
N VAL A 17 -9.67 -19.32 -9.67
CA VAL A 17 -11.00 -19.67 -9.15
C VAL A 17 -12.03 -19.53 -10.27
N PHE A 18 -12.78 -20.60 -10.49
CA PHE A 18 -13.93 -20.63 -11.40
C PHE A 18 -15.24 -20.69 -10.59
N ALA A 19 -16.28 -20.02 -11.08
CA ALA A 19 -17.66 -20.26 -10.65
C ALA A 19 -18.37 -20.99 -11.79
N MET A 20 -18.80 -22.23 -11.55
CA MET A 20 -19.50 -23.04 -12.55
C MET A 20 -21.00 -22.74 -12.60
N LEU A 21 -21.57 -22.87 -13.79
CA LEU A 21 -23.00 -23.08 -14.01
C LEU A 21 -23.16 -24.40 -14.77
N SER A 22 -23.51 -25.44 -14.03
CA SER A 22 -24.02 -26.76 -14.45
C SER A 22 -23.70 -27.27 -15.88
N THR A 23 -22.72 -28.17 -15.99
CA THR A 23 -22.79 -29.32 -16.89
C THR A 23 -22.33 -30.57 -16.14
N VAL A 24 -23.07 -31.68 -16.27
CA VAL A 24 -22.68 -32.99 -15.73
C VAL A 24 -22.47 -33.92 -16.92
N ALA A 25 -21.25 -34.43 -17.06
CA ALA A 25 -20.92 -35.50 -17.99
C ALA A 25 -20.39 -36.69 -17.17
N LEU A 26 -20.87 -37.89 -17.47
CA LEU A 26 -20.41 -39.12 -16.83
C LEU A 26 -18.97 -39.41 -17.27
N THR A 27 -18.06 -39.62 -16.32
CA THR A 27 -16.71 -40.13 -16.59
C THR A 27 -16.39 -41.32 -15.68
N GLY A 28 -15.75 -42.34 -16.25
CA GLY A 28 -15.41 -43.58 -15.57
C GLY A 28 -14.17 -43.44 -14.69
N VAL A 29 -14.05 -44.35 -13.71
CA VAL A 29 -12.96 -44.36 -12.72
C VAL A 29 -11.62 -44.74 -13.36
N MET A 30 -10.58 -43.94 -13.10
CA MET A 30 -9.23 -44.46 -12.85
C MET A 30 -8.69 -43.81 -11.57
N ALA A 31 -7.92 -44.58 -10.80
CA ALA A 31 -7.57 -44.24 -9.43
C ALA A 31 -6.09 -43.88 -9.27
N MET A 32 -5.80 -43.01 -8.30
CA MET A 32 -4.53 -43.02 -7.58
C MET A 32 -4.81 -43.05 -6.07
N SER A 33 -4.20 -44.01 -5.39
CA SER A 33 -4.22 -44.20 -3.94
C SER A 33 -3.17 -43.31 -3.25
N GLY A 34 -3.25 -42.99 -1.95
CA GLY A 34 -4.21 -43.40 -0.91
C GLY A 34 -4.55 -42.24 0.06
N ASN A 35 -5.07 -42.47 1.27
CA ASN A 35 -5.01 -43.72 2.03
C ASN A 35 -6.22 -43.91 3.00
N THR A 36 -6.59 -45.18 3.22
CA THR A 36 -7.34 -45.74 4.38
C THR A 36 -8.59 -45.04 4.94
N ALA A 37 -9.76 -45.62 4.63
CA ALA A 37 -10.79 -45.99 5.63
C ALA A 37 -11.54 -47.25 5.15
N LYS A 38 -11.95 -48.14 6.07
CA LYS A 38 -12.83 -49.31 5.84
C LYS A 38 -14.19 -49.00 6.50
N ALA A 39 -15.37 -49.35 5.96
CA ALA A 39 -15.90 -50.68 5.62
C ALA A 39 -16.03 -51.59 6.88
N ASP A 40 -17.16 -52.23 7.20
CA ASP A 40 -18.31 -52.65 6.36
C ASP A 40 -19.70 -52.58 7.04
N THR A 41 -20.72 -52.26 6.22
CA THR A 41 -21.93 -53.06 5.88
C THR A 41 -22.52 -54.10 6.87
N VAL A 42 -23.86 -54.11 7.07
CA VAL A 42 -24.77 -55.31 7.09
C VAL A 42 -26.27 -54.90 7.21
N ALA A 43 -27.21 -55.82 6.94
CA ALA A 43 -28.61 -55.56 6.57
C ALA A 43 -29.67 -55.75 7.69
N GLN A 44 -30.79 -55.01 7.53
CA GLN A 44 -32.22 -55.44 7.53
C GLN A 44 -32.80 -56.41 8.60
N SER A 45 -34.06 -56.13 9.02
CA SER A 45 -35.00 -56.97 9.84
C SER A 45 -34.66 -57.14 11.35
N SER A 46 -35.62 -57.25 12.30
CA SER A 46 -37.09 -57.01 12.32
C SER A 46 -37.64 -56.92 13.77
N THR A 47 -38.96 -56.67 13.92
CA THR A 47 -39.86 -57.06 15.06
C THR A 47 -39.73 -56.38 16.43
N GLU A 48 -40.74 -55.53 16.72
CA GLU A 48 -41.62 -55.49 17.92
C GLU A 48 -41.13 -55.89 19.33
N GLN A 49 -41.16 -54.91 20.26
CA GLN A 49 -42.05 -54.85 21.47
C GLN A 49 -41.88 -53.42 22.07
N VAL A 50 -42.89 -52.55 22.24
CA VAL A 50 -44.22 -52.61 22.89
C VAL A 50 -44.16 -52.47 24.42
N ALA A 51 -45.01 -51.57 24.95
CA ALA A 51 -45.30 -51.27 26.37
C ALA A 51 -44.22 -50.49 27.17
N LYS A 52 -44.54 -49.54 28.07
CA LYS A 52 -45.75 -48.68 28.32
C LYS A 52 -45.44 -47.69 29.48
N VAL A 53 -46.31 -46.68 29.71
CA VAL A 53 -46.63 -46.09 31.05
C VAL A 53 -45.50 -45.30 31.77
N ASP A 54 -45.69 -44.09 32.34
CA ASP A 54 -46.79 -43.11 32.22
C ASP A 54 -46.42 -41.68 32.74
N THR A 55 -47.35 -40.74 32.53
CA THR A 55 -47.67 -39.45 33.18
C THR A 55 -46.87 -38.83 34.36
N THR A 56 -46.82 -37.48 34.33
CA THR A 56 -46.90 -36.52 35.47
C THR A 56 -45.73 -36.43 36.49
N SER A 57 -45.50 -35.34 37.27
CA SER A 57 -45.89 -33.90 37.21
C SER A 57 -45.05 -33.05 38.19
N ALA A 58 -45.18 -31.72 38.07
CA ALA A 58 -45.06 -30.71 39.15
C ALA A 58 -43.69 -30.43 39.85
N THR A 59 -43.02 -29.38 39.35
CA THR A 59 -42.67 -28.11 40.03
C THR A 59 -42.04 -28.06 41.46
N THR A 60 -41.12 -27.08 41.60
CA THR A 60 -40.76 -26.23 42.79
C THR A 60 -39.80 -26.73 43.89
N THR A 61 -38.60 -26.12 43.88
CA THR A 61 -37.95 -25.39 45.01
C THR A 61 -37.47 -26.12 46.27
N SER A 62 -36.16 -26.05 46.54
CA SER A 62 -35.61 -25.42 47.77
C SER A 62 -34.07 -25.27 47.73
N THR A 63 -33.55 -24.42 48.62
CA THR A 63 -32.12 -24.09 48.81
C THR A 63 -31.57 -24.71 50.10
N GLN A 64 -30.29 -25.10 50.14
CA GLN A 64 -29.26 -24.43 50.96
C GLN A 64 -27.87 -25.11 50.86
N ALA A 65 -26.87 -24.50 51.51
CA ALA A 65 -25.44 -24.79 51.39
C ALA A 65 -24.88 -25.68 52.52
N THR A 66 -23.63 -26.11 52.35
CA THR A 66 -22.74 -26.64 53.41
C THR A 66 -21.37 -25.92 53.38
N THR A 67 -20.55 -26.03 54.42
CA THR A 67 -19.48 -25.04 54.74
C THR A 67 -18.30 -25.67 55.54
N GLN A 68 -17.22 -24.91 55.78
CA GLN A 68 -16.12 -25.15 56.77
C GLN A 68 -14.99 -26.15 56.33
N VAL A 69 -13.73 -26.20 56.82
CA VAL A 69 -12.88 -25.51 57.87
C VAL A 69 -11.38 -25.93 57.59
N GLU A 70 -10.24 -25.32 57.99
CA GLU A 70 -9.75 -24.02 58.54
C GLU A 70 -8.19 -23.95 58.51
N LYS A 71 -7.56 -22.79 58.83
CA LYS A 71 -6.18 -22.55 59.39
C LYS A 71 -4.92 -23.02 58.62
N ALA A 72 -3.72 -22.39 58.73
CA ALA A 72 -3.21 -21.07 59.18
C ALA A 72 -1.69 -20.99 58.76
N THR A 73 -0.71 -20.17 59.23
CA THR A 73 -0.52 -19.16 60.32
C THR A 73 0.75 -18.30 60.03
N ASN A 74 0.95 -17.16 60.71
CA ASN A 74 2.23 -16.47 61.09
C ASN A 74 3.31 -16.14 60.02
N THR A 75 3.87 -14.91 59.88
CA THR A 75 3.55 -13.54 60.39
C THR A 75 4.13 -12.50 59.36
N THR A 76 4.66 -11.28 59.56
CA THR A 76 5.12 -10.44 60.71
C THR A 76 5.16 -8.93 60.34
N ASN A 77 5.36 -8.08 61.35
CA ASN A 77 5.72 -6.64 61.46
C ASN A 77 6.59 -6.03 60.31
N GLU A 78 6.55 -4.72 59.97
CA GLU A 78 5.86 -3.51 60.47
C GLU A 78 6.06 -2.33 59.46
N SER A 79 5.51 -1.09 59.54
CA SER A 79 4.53 -0.39 60.41
C SER A 79 3.91 0.83 59.65
N ASN A 80 2.97 1.55 60.29
CA ASN A 80 2.67 3.01 60.24
C ASN A 80 2.60 3.81 58.89
N ALA A 81 1.58 4.64 58.63
CA ALA A 81 0.33 4.93 59.36
C ALA A 81 -0.73 5.61 58.45
N ALA A 82 -2.01 5.58 58.90
CA ALA A 82 -3.23 6.36 58.54
C ALA A 82 -3.39 6.96 57.10
N GLN A 83 -4.49 6.75 56.35
CA GLN A 83 -5.92 7.07 56.62
C GLN A 83 -6.17 8.57 56.91
N THR A 84 -7.24 9.24 56.45
CA THR A 84 -8.57 8.80 55.96
C THR A 84 -9.23 9.88 55.06
N ALA A 85 -10.32 9.52 54.34
CA ALA A 85 -11.45 10.36 53.85
C ALA A 85 -11.18 11.68 53.05
N ALA A 86 -11.78 12.02 51.90
CA ALA A 86 -13.09 11.79 51.23
C ALA A 86 -14.09 12.98 51.31
N THR A 87 -14.78 13.22 50.18
CA THR A 87 -16.01 14.03 50.00
C THR A 87 -15.90 15.56 49.72
N THR A 88 -15.83 15.89 48.43
CA THR A 88 -16.66 16.83 47.64
C THR A 88 -17.28 18.15 48.20
N THR A 89 -17.23 19.19 47.34
CA THR A 89 -18.27 20.24 46.99
C THR A 89 -18.12 21.72 47.45
N THR A 90 -18.49 22.62 46.51
CA THR A 90 -19.01 24.02 46.63
C THR A 90 -18.15 25.22 47.08
N GLU A 91 -17.81 26.07 46.08
CA GLU A 91 -18.14 27.51 45.91
C GLU A 91 -17.78 28.66 46.89
N GLN A 92 -17.20 29.71 46.28
CA GLN A 92 -17.40 31.17 46.46
C GLN A 92 -16.73 31.98 47.61
N SER A 93 -16.64 33.30 47.33
CA SER A 93 -16.32 34.47 48.18
C SER A 93 -14.86 34.76 48.58
N SER A 94 -14.41 36.02 48.79
CA SER A 94 -14.37 37.21 47.89
C SER A 94 -13.81 38.48 48.60
N SER A 95 -12.75 39.10 48.06
CA SER A 95 -12.35 40.52 48.32
C SER A 95 -11.23 40.93 47.33
N ASN A 96 -11.39 41.89 46.41
CA ASN A 96 -11.38 43.38 46.58
C ASN A 96 -10.05 43.92 47.15
N VAL A 97 -9.39 44.97 46.61
CA VAL A 97 -9.83 46.12 45.76
C VAL A 97 -8.78 46.56 44.71
N GLY A 98 -9.23 46.98 43.51
CA GLY A 98 -8.63 48.07 42.68
C GLY A 98 -7.33 47.79 41.90
N ALA A 99 -7.03 48.47 40.78
CA ALA A 99 -7.80 49.44 39.98
C ALA A 99 -7.40 49.34 38.48
N THR A 100 -8.12 50.01 37.58
CA THR A 100 -8.20 49.66 36.14
C THR A 100 -7.56 50.65 35.15
N ASN A 101 -7.57 50.24 33.87
CA ASN A 101 -7.47 51.01 32.61
C ASN A 101 -6.12 50.90 31.84
N SER A 102 -6.06 51.06 30.50
CA SER A 102 -6.77 50.44 29.36
C SER A 102 -6.54 51.26 28.08
N ASN A 103 -6.30 50.60 26.93
CA ASN A 103 -6.48 51.14 25.56
C ASN A 103 -5.60 52.36 25.13
N GLN A 104 -5.37 52.65 23.84
CA GLN A 104 -5.23 51.80 22.64
C GLN A 104 -4.41 52.57 21.54
N ALA A 105 -3.64 51.82 20.75
CA ALA A 105 -3.37 51.98 19.30
C ALA A 105 -2.79 53.28 18.66
N ASN A 106 -1.84 53.05 17.72
CA ASN A 106 -1.87 53.45 16.29
C ASN A 106 -0.84 54.49 15.75
N LYS A 107 -0.04 54.07 14.74
CA LYS A 107 0.61 54.85 13.64
C LYS A 107 1.59 56.03 13.98
N GLN A 108 2.49 56.53 13.09
CA GLN A 108 3.17 56.02 11.87
C GLN A 108 4.26 57.03 11.40
N ALA A 109 5.43 56.56 10.95
CA ALA A 109 6.55 57.34 10.32
C ALA A 109 7.29 58.36 11.27
N THR A 110 8.44 58.96 10.95
CA THR A 110 9.28 59.00 9.72
C THR A 110 10.81 59.12 10.02
N THR A 111 11.63 58.70 9.05
CA THR A 111 13.08 58.93 8.78
C THR A 111 14.01 59.85 9.62
N SER A 112 15.23 59.32 9.86
CA SER A 112 16.57 59.95 9.65
C SER A 112 17.35 60.72 10.76
N SER A 113 18.36 60.01 11.29
CA SER A 113 19.82 60.32 11.25
C SER A 113 20.55 61.17 12.34
N VAL A 114 21.86 60.84 12.45
CA VAL A 114 22.99 61.51 13.14
C VAL A 114 23.11 61.41 14.68
N VAL A 115 23.81 60.35 15.09
CA VAL A 115 24.85 60.23 16.14
C VAL A 115 25.19 61.47 17.00
N THR A 116 25.20 61.29 18.33
CA THR A 116 26.27 61.84 19.20
C THR A 116 26.55 60.82 20.32
N SER A 117 27.81 60.74 20.80
CA SER A 117 28.23 59.76 21.82
C SER A 117 28.53 60.43 23.16
N GLN A 118 28.09 59.84 24.27
CA GLN A 118 28.71 60.05 25.58
C GLN A 118 28.77 58.73 26.37
N ASN A 119 29.87 58.56 27.12
CA ASN A 119 30.02 57.49 28.09
C ASN A 119 29.23 57.81 29.37
N THR A 120 28.81 56.77 30.09
CA THR A 120 28.67 56.85 31.55
C THR A 120 29.34 55.63 32.18
N SER A 121 29.87 55.80 33.40
CA SER A 121 30.83 54.91 34.04
C SER A 121 30.24 54.19 35.27
N VAL A 122 31.06 53.94 36.30
CA VAL A 122 30.72 53.32 37.60
C VAL A 122 30.59 51.78 37.53
N ALA A 123 31.64 50.98 37.77
CA ALA A 123 32.32 50.65 39.05
C ALA A 123 31.56 49.55 39.86
N ASN A 124 32.07 48.95 40.95
CA ASN A 124 33.11 49.39 41.88
C ASN A 124 33.65 48.21 42.75
N LYS A 125 34.70 48.49 43.56
CA LYS A 125 35.10 47.79 44.81
C LYS A 125 35.74 46.37 44.69
N ASP A 126 36.64 45.94 45.59
CA ASP A 126 37.33 46.64 46.71
C ASP A 126 38.68 45.97 47.09
N GLN A 127 39.61 46.78 47.64
CA GLN A 127 40.56 46.55 48.78
C GLN A 127 41.30 45.20 48.98
N ALA A 128 42.49 45.12 49.59
CA ALA A 128 43.55 46.05 50.08
C ALA A 128 44.90 45.25 50.04
N THR A 129 46.10 45.64 50.52
CA THR A 129 46.70 46.75 51.32
C THR A 129 48.16 46.89 50.81
N ALA A 130 49.09 47.77 51.18
CA ALA A 130 49.31 48.75 52.27
C ALA A 130 49.90 50.07 51.65
N THR A 131 50.52 51.09 52.27
CA THR A 131 51.35 51.30 53.50
C THR A 131 52.72 50.58 53.47
N GLN A 132 53.87 51.17 53.85
CA GLN A 132 54.19 52.51 54.41
C GLN A 132 55.61 52.96 53.98
N SER A 133 55.85 54.28 53.87
CA SER A 133 57.20 54.90 53.78
C SER A 133 58.03 54.60 52.52
N SER A 134 59.07 55.38 52.18
CA SER A 134 59.59 56.63 52.77
C SER A 134 60.18 57.56 51.69
N THR A 135 60.05 58.87 51.93
CA THR A 135 60.95 59.99 51.57
C THR A 135 62.01 59.84 50.47
N THR A 136 62.18 60.94 49.72
CA THR A 136 63.41 61.37 49.00
C THR A 136 63.84 60.51 47.79
N GLN A 137 64.44 61.09 46.73
CA GLN A 137 64.80 62.50 46.52
C GLN A 137 64.01 63.14 45.37
N LYS A 138 63.52 64.36 45.64
CA LYS A 138 63.50 65.42 44.63
C LYS A 138 64.97 65.80 44.40
N SER A 139 65.63 65.17 43.44
CA SER A 139 66.65 65.87 42.65
C SER A 139 65.86 66.79 41.70
N GLU A 140 65.77 68.11 41.86
CA GLU A 140 66.89 69.03 42.14
C GLU A 140 68.11 68.60 41.34
N GLU A 141 68.31 69.26 40.20
CA GLU A 141 69.51 69.11 39.40
C GLU A 141 70.72 69.13 40.36
N PRO A 142 71.62 68.13 40.33
CA PRO A 142 72.99 68.44 40.67
C PRO A 142 73.40 69.48 39.62
N LYS A 143 73.38 70.77 39.99
CA LYS A 143 73.58 71.90 39.07
C LYS A 143 75.05 72.04 38.71
N VAL A 144 75.60 70.94 38.20
CA VAL A 144 76.89 70.80 37.55
C VAL A 144 76.75 71.35 36.13
N GLU A 145 76.39 72.61 36.06
CA GLU A 145 77.06 73.51 35.14
C GLU A 145 78.50 73.57 35.62
N THR A 146 79.33 72.64 35.17
CA THR A 146 80.79 72.81 35.22
C THR A 146 81.09 74.16 34.61
N PRO A 147 81.62 75.13 35.36
CA PRO A 147 81.72 76.50 34.89
C PRO A 147 82.61 76.53 33.66
N VAL A 148 81.98 76.80 32.51
CA VAL A 148 82.66 76.95 31.23
C VAL A 148 83.24 78.35 31.24
N ASN A 149 84.48 78.46 31.71
CA ASN A 149 85.12 79.76 31.86
C ASN A 149 85.52 80.28 30.47
N THR A 150 85.20 81.54 30.19
CA THR A 150 85.62 82.21 28.96
C THR A 150 87.03 82.77 29.17
N ALA A 151 87.99 82.34 28.34
CA ALA A 151 89.41 82.60 28.56
C ALA A 151 89.94 83.76 27.69
N ASP A 152 89.37 84.96 27.88
CA ASP A 152 89.53 86.12 26.99
C ASP A 152 90.96 86.67 26.87
N ASN A 153 91.88 86.28 27.77
CA ASN A 153 93.32 86.60 27.68
C ASN A 153 94.22 85.38 27.96
N ALA A 154 93.97 84.26 27.29
CA ALA A 154 94.82 83.06 27.39
C ALA A 154 95.33 82.55 26.03
N SER A 155 96.50 81.93 26.02
CA SER A 155 97.13 81.34 24.82
C SER A 155 97.30 79.83 24.93
N GLN A 156 96.93 79.09 23.87
CA GLN A 156 97.20 77.66 23.75
C GLN A 156 98.68 77.44 23.43
N LYS A 157 99.38 76.62 24.23
CA LYS A 157 100.79 76.24 24.04
C LYS A 157 100.92 74.73 24.01
N TYR A 158 101.68 74.19 23.05
CA TYR A 158 101.94 72.75 22.93
C TYR A 158 103.32 72.43 23.51
N ILE A 159 103.37 71.60 24.55
CA ILE A 159 104.59 71.29 25.32
C ILE A 159 104.57 69.79 25.64
N ASN A 160 105.64 69.07 25.31
CA ASN A 160 105.85 67.65 25.64
C ASN A 160 104.61 66.77 25.33
N GLY A 161 104.11 66.86 24.09
CA GLY A 161 102.97 66.06 23.60
C GLY A 161 101.59 66.52 24.09
N ASN A 162 101.50 67.59 24.87
CA ASN A 162 100.26 68.04 25.51
C ASN A 162 99.98 69.52 25.18
N TRP A 163 98.71 69.87 24.95
CA TRP A 163 98.27 71.26 24.88
C TRP A 163 97.92 71.79 26.27
N TYR A 164 98.31 73.03 26.56
CA TYR A 164 97.99 73.76 27.78
C TYR A 164 97.39 75.12 27.41
N LEU A 165 96.37 75.58 28.13
CA LEU A 165 95.87 76.95 28.02
C LEU A 165 96.51 77.79 29.11
N VAL A 166 97.38 78.73 28.74
CA VAL A 166 98.12 79.57 29.68
C VAL A 166 97.48 80.94 29.74
N ASP A 167 97.04 81.37 30.93
CA ASP A 167 96.63 82.74 31.17
C ASP A 167 97.83 83.67 30.93
N ASN A 168 97.70 84.60 29.98
CA ASN A 168 98.78 85.51 29.61
C ASN A 168 99.09 86.53 30.72
N SER A 169 98.17 86.71 31.66
CA SER A 169 98.22 87.67 32.77
C SER A 169 98.98 87.13 33.99
N THR A 170 98.83 85.83 34.29
CA THR A 170 99.44 85.18 35.47
C THR A 170 100.47 84.10 35.14
N GLY A 171 100.59 83.69 33.88
CA GLY A 171 101.51 82.64 33.42
C GLY A 171 101.14 81.22 33.87
N LYS A 172 99.99 81.03 34.52
CA LYS A 172 99.52 79.73 35.02
C LYS A 172 98.71 78.98 33.96
N ASN A 173 98.77 77.65 34.01
CA ASN A 173 97.90 76.79 33.21
C ASN A 173 96.48 76.81 33.79
N LEU A 174 95.48 77.07 32.94
CA LEU A 174 94.07 76.96 33.27
C LEU A 174 93.62 75.49 33.25
N THR A 175 92.65 75.16 34.09
CA THR A 175 92.09 73.81 34.29
C THR A 175 90.57 73.84 34.12
N GLY A 176 89.92 72.67 34.06
CA GLY A 176 88.47 72.56 33.91
C GLY A 176 87.97 72.83 32.49
N PHE A 177 86.68 73.12 32.36
CA PHE A 177 86.06 73.49 31.09
C PHE A 177 86.38 74.94 30.72
N GLN A 178 86.83 75.15 29.48
CA GLN A 178 87.29 76.44 28.98
C GLN A 178 86.69 76.69 27.58
N LYS A 179 86.03 77.83 27.39
CA LYS A 179 85.53 78.30 26.08
C LYS A 179 86.59 79.18 25.43
N ILE A 180 86.98 78.79 24.22
CA ILE A 180 88.00 79.47 23.41
C ILE A 180 87.25 80.15 22.26
N GLU A 181 86.74 81.37 22.52
CA GLU A 181 85.76 82.05 21.67
C GLU A 181 86.24 82.24 20.24
N ASN A 182 87.49 82.67 20.06
CA ASN A 182 88.10 82.89 18.74
C ASN A 182 88.32 81.60 17.92
N GLN A 183 88.06 80.42 18.50
CA GLN A 183 88.05 79.12 17.81
C GLN A 183 86.68 78.43 17.87
N GLY A 184 85.65 79.10 18.40
CA GLY A 184 84.28 78.57 18.48
C GLY A 184 84.11 77.29 19.32
N LYS A 185 85.13 76.87 20.08
CA LYS A 185 85.18 75.57 20.75
C LYS A 185 85.17 75.69 22.27
N THR A 186 84.50 74.76 22.93
CA THR A 186 84.72 74.45 24.35
C THR A 186 85.69 73.27 24.44
N VAL A 187 86.63 73.28 25.37
CA VAL A 187 87.58 72.17 25.62
C VAL A 187 87.67 71.91 27.13
N TYR A 188 88.26 70.77 27.52
CA TYR A 188 88.53 70.46 28.93
C TYR A 188 90.02 70.26 29.19
N TYR A 189 90.53 70.91 30.23
CA TYR A 189 91.87 70.76 30.74
C TYR A 189 91.83 70.00 32.08
N ASN A 190 92.64 68.94 32.22
CA ASN A 190 92.72 68.18 33.47
C ASN A 190 93.34 69.02 34.62
N GLU A 191 93.42 68.46 35.83
CA GLU A 191 94.01 69.11 37.01
C GLU A 191 95.48 69.56 36.84
N LYS A 192 96.20 68.98 35.86
CA LYS A 192 97.58 69.35 35.49
C LYS A 192 97.64 70.42 34.38
N GLY A 193 96.48 70.92 33.93
CA GLY A 193 96.35 71.90 32.86
C GLY A 193 96.49 71.35 31.45
N GLN A 194 96.33 70.04 31.24
CA GLN A 194 96.53 69.37 29.94
C GLN A 194 95.20 69.17 29.20
N MET A 195 95.11 69.56 27.93
CA MET A 195 93.90 69.43 27.11
C MET A 195 93.56 67.96 26.88
N GLN A 196 92.37 67.54 27.28
CA GLN A 196 91.91 66.18 27.11
C GLN A 196 91.26 65.98 25.74
N HIS A 197 91.36 64.76 25.23
CA HIS A 197 90.89 64.32 23.93
C HIS A 197 90.18 62.96 24.10
N GLY A 198 89.26 62.62 23.19
CA GLY A 198 88.47 61.39 23.28
C GLY A 198 87.42 61.43 24.38
N GLN A 199 86.91 60.25 24.78
CA GLN A 199 85.96 60.15 25.88
C GLN A 199 86.66 60.36 27.22
N GLN A 200 86.03 61.16 28.10
CA GLN A 200 86.54 61.49 29.43
C GLN A 200 85.41 61.45 30.46
N VAL A 201 85.69 61.02 31.69
CA VAL A 201 84.76 61.17 32.82
C VAL A 201 85.12 62.43 33.59
N VAL A 202 84.18 63.36 33.72
CA VAL A 202 84.31 64.55 34.56
C VAL A 202 83.07 64.63 35.45
N ASN A 203 83.25 64.76 36.76
CA ASN A 203 82.17 64.83 37.76
C ASN A 203 81.11 63.71 37.59
N ASN A 204 81.58 62.48 37.37
CA ASN A 204 80.75 61.29 37.13
C ASN A 204 79.80 61.39 35.92
N GLN A 205 80.13 62.23 34.94
CA GLN A 205 79.47 62.33 33.64
C GLN A 205 80.49 62.07 32.53
N TRP A 206 80.08 61.37 31.47
CA TRP A 206 80.92 61.17 30.29
C TRP A 206 80.79 62.36 29.33
N TYR A 207 81.92 62.83 28.83
CA TYR A 207 82.05 63.85 27.79
C TYR A 207 82.90 63.30 26.63
N LEU A 208 82.74 63.84 25.41
CA LEU A 208 83.62 63.57 24.27
C LEU A 208 84.31 64.85 23.83
N PHE A 209 85.63 64.80 23.68
CA PHE A 209 86.44 65.88 23.12
C PHE A 209 87.08 65.40 21.82
N ASP A 210 87.10 66.26 20.80
CA ASP A 210 87.61 65.89 19.48
C ASP A 210 89.07 65.42 19.54
N LYS A 211 89.37 64.38 18.74
CA LYS A 211 90.64 63.64 18.75
C LYS A 211 91.87 64.50 18.41
N TYR A 212 91.69 65.62 17.71
CA TYR A 212 92.79 66.46 17.21
C TYR A 212 92.76 67.90 17.73
N THR A 213 91.57 68.44 18.04
CA THR A 213 91.36 69.85 18.41
C THR A 213 90.94 70.04 19.87
N GLY A 214 90.59 68.95 20.58
CA GLY A 214 90.06 68.98 21.94
C GLY A 214 88.62 69.52 22.06
N ALA A 215 87.95 69.83 20.94
CA ALA A 215 86.63 70.46 20.94
C ALA A 215 85.54 69.51 21.47
N MET A 216 84.81 69.94 22.51
CA MET A 216 83.70 69.20 23.12
C MET A 216 82.61 68.92 22.07
N GLN A 217 82.20 67.66 21.97
CA GLN A 217 81.22 67.17 21.02
C GLN A 217 79.85 67.02 21.69
N THR A 218 78.79 67.39 20.96
CA THR A 218 77.39 67.22 21.36
C THR A 218 76.64 66.41 20.30
N GLY A 219 75.39 66.03 20.56
CA GLY A 219 74.55 65.28 19.63
C GLY A 219 74.91 63.80 19.52
N PHE A 220 74.46 63.15 18.44
CA PHE A 220 74.80 61.75 18.15
C PHE A 220 76.23 61.66 17.64
N GLN A 221 77.06 60.83 18.29
CA GLN A 221 78.49 60.70 18.01
C GLN A 221 78.85 59.23 17.76
N ASN A 222 79.47 58.96 16.61
CA ASN A 222 79.97 57.63 16.26
C ASN A 222 81.41 57.47 16.73
N LEU A 223 81.66 56.54 17.65
CA LEU A 223 82.93 56.44 18.36
C LEU A 223 83.97 55.53 17.68
N THR A 224 83.71 55.00 16.49
CA THR A 224 84.65 54.08 15.81
C THR A 224 86.03 54.72 15.56
N SER A 225 86.08 56.03 15.28
CA SER A 225 87.34 56.80 15.17
C SER A 225 88.10 56.97 16.50
N TYR A 226 87.42 56.75 17.63
CA TYR A 226 87.94 56.72 19.00
C TYR A 226 88.17 55.28 19.49
N GLY A 227 88.10 54.27 18.61
CA GLY A 227 88.38 52.87 18.94
C GLY A 227 87.21 52.08 19.53
N GLN A 228 86.00 52.65 19.61
CA GLN A 228 84.82 51.97 20.14
C GLN A 228 83.71 51.90 19.07
N ASN A 229 83.34 50.70 18.62
CA ASN A 229 82.33 50.52 17.58
C ASN A 229 80.89 50.67 18.12
N LYS A 230 80.55 51.86 18.62
CA LYS A 230 79.22 52.24 19.12
C LYS A 230 78.86 53.68 18.73
N VAL A 231 77.57 53.95 18.59
CA VAL A 231 77.04 55.32 18.51
C VAL A 231 76.46 55.68 19.88
N VAL A 232 76.79 56.87 20.40
CA VAL A 232 76.23 57.40 21.65
C VAL A 232 75.56 58.76 21.39
N TYR A 233 74.84 59.31 22.38
CA TYR A 233 74.30 60.66 22.33
C TYR A 233 74.77 61.50 23.50
N TYR A 234 75.30 62.70 23.21
CA TYR A 234 75.64 63.73 24.16
C TYR A 234 74.59 64.85 24.11
N ASN A 235 74.13 65.32 25.27
CA ASN A 235 73.19 66.44 25.34
C ASN A 235 73.86 67.78 24.95
N GLU A 236 73.09 68.86 24.95
CA GLU A 236 73.58 70.21 24.62
C GLU A 236 74.66 70.73 25.59
N LYS A 237 74.69 70.21 26.83
CA LYS A 237 75.74 70.46 27.83
C LYS A 237 76.96 69.53 27.68
N GLY A 238 77.02 68.69 26.64
CA GLY A 238 78.13 67.77 26.35
C GLY A 238 78.14 66.47 27.15
N GLN A 239 77.08 66.14 27.88
CA GLN A 239 77.00 64.97 28.78
C GLN A 239 76.35 63.77 28.10
N MET A 240 76.98 62.60 28.16
CA MET A 240 76.45 61.36 27.57
C MET A 240 75.14 60.97 28.25
N GLN A 241 74.11 60.66 27.46
CA GLN A 241 72.80 60.27 27.96
C GLN A 241 72.67 58.74 28.01
N HIS A 242 71.76 58.28 28.87
CA HIS A 242 71.52 56.87 29.17
C HIS A 242 70.01 56.64 29.33
N GLY A 243 69.55 55.39 29.15
CA GLY A 243 68.13 55.03 29.24
C GLY A 243 67.28 55.55 28.06
N LEU A 244 65.97 55.65 28.27
CA LEU A 244 65.00 56.14 27.28
C LEU A 244 65.14 57.66 27.09
N THR A 245 65.93 58.06 26.08
CA THR A 245 66.28 59.45 25.80
C THR A 245 65.47 59.99 24.61
N LYS A 246 64.87 61.18 24.76
CA LYS A 246 64.05 61.83 23.73
C LYS A 246 64.81 62.98 23.06
N VAL A 247 65.10 62.83 21.76
CA VAL A 247 65.86 63.80 20.95
C VAL A 247 65.02 64.18 19.73
N ASN A 248 64.74 65.48 19.55
CA ASN A 248 63.94 66.01 18.43
C ASN A 248 62.62 65.23 18.22
N GLN A 249 61.84 65.14 19.30
CA GLN A 249 60.59 64.38 19.46
C GLN A 249 60.70 62.84 19.34
N LYS A 250 61.76 62.29 18.75
CA LYS A 250 62.02 60.85 18.63
C LYS A 250 62.62 60.29 19.92
N THR A 251 62.24 59.07 20.30
CA THR A 251 62.80 58.39 21.48
C THR A 251 63.80 57.32 21.04
N TYR A 252 64.88 57.16 21.80
CA TYR A 252 65.95 56.17 21.59
C TYR A 252 66.24 55.49 22.94
N TYR A 253 66.72 54.25 22.93
CA TYR A 253 67.27 53.62 24.13
C TYR A 253 68.79 53.67 24.07
N LEU A 254 69.40 54.41 25.00
CA LEU A 254 70.84 54.47 25.20
C LEU A 254 71.19 53.50 26.33
N ASP A 255 72.18 52.65 26.09
CA ASP A 255 72.58 51.61 27.03
C ASP A 255 72.94 52.18 28.41
N GLU A 256 72.34 51.65 29.47
CA GLU A 256 72.41 52.23 30.82
C GLU A 256 73.81 52.28 31.42
N VAL A 257 74.76 51.48 30.90
CA VAL A 257 76.17 51.49 31.32
C VAL A 257 77.07 52.17 30.28
N SER A 258 76.90 51.85 28.99
CA SER A 258 77.86 52.23 27.94
C SER A 258 77.45 53.41 27.06
N GLY A 259 76.19 53.89 27.15
CA GLY A 259 75.63 54.98 26.36
C GLY A 259 75.31 54.63 24.90
N GLU A 260 75.46 53.37 24.48
CA GLU A 260 75.22 52.93 23.10
C GLU A 260 73.74 53.03 22.70
N VAL A 261 73.45 53.59 21.51
CA VAL A 261 72.12 53.51 20.86
C VAL A 261 71.78 52.05 20.56
N ARG A 262 71.02 51.42 21.45
CA ARG A 262 70.49 50.06 21.28
C ARG A 262 69.41 50.05 20.19
N LYS A 263 69.30 48.92 19.48
CA LYS A 263 68.38 48.72 18.36
C LYS A 263 67.67 47.37 18.47
N GLY A 264 66.62 47.15 17.70
CA GLY A 264 65.80 45.94 17.79
C GLY A 264 64.85 45.94 18.99
N GLN A 265 64.37 44.76 19.39
CA GLN A 265 63.62 44.63 20.64
C GLN A 265 64.56 44.78 21.83
N GLN A 266 64.13 45.54 22.83
CA GLN A 266 64.86 45.77 24.08
C GLN A 266 63.89 45.66 25.26
N VAL A 267 64.38 45.16 26.40
CA VAL A 267 63.64 45.11 27.66
C VAL A 267 64.13 46.27 28.53
N VAL A 268 63.21 47.12 28.99
CA VAL A 268 63.51 48.25 29.88
C VAL A 268 62.57 48.15 31.09
N GLY A 269 63.15 47.89 32.27
CA GLY A 269 62.39 47.38 33.41
C GLY A 269 61.64 46.08 33.04
N ASN A 270 60.35 46.02 33.30
CA ASN A 270 59.51 44.85 32.96
C ASN A 270 58.79 44.98 31.60
N HIS A 271 59.16 45.94 30.75
CA HIS A 271 58.43 46.22 29.49
C HIS A 271 59.32 46.04 28.26
N TRP A 272 58.74 45.46 27.21
CA TRP A 272 59.36 45.35 25.89
C TRP A 272 59.12 46.60 25.06
N TYR A 273 60.17 47.09 24.42
CA TYR A 273 60.18 48.21 23.47
C TYR A 273 60.80 47.75 22.14
N LEU A 274 60.50 48.44 21.04
CA LEU A 274 61.12 48.22 19.72
C LEU A 274 61.82 49.48 19.25
N PHE A 275 63.05 49.34 18.78
CA PHE A 275 63.86 50.42 18.19
C PHE A 275 64.29 50.01 16.77
N ASP A 276 64.18 50.94 15.82
CA ASP A 276 64.48 50.69 14.41
C ASP A 276 65.91 50.17 14.19
N LYS A 277 66.07 49.16 13.32
CA LYS A 277 67.37 48.54 13.01
C LYS A 277 68.39 49.52 12.42
N SER A 278 67.94 50.50 11.66
CA SER A 278 68.83 51.45 11.00
C SER A 278 69.13 52.64 11.91
N SER A 279 68.11 53.35 12.35
CA SER A 279 68.19 54.63 13.07
C SER A 279 68.19 54.53 14.60
N GLY A 280 67.72 53.43 15.18
CA GLY A 280 67.52 53.31 16.64
C GLY A 280 66.31 54.06 17.19
N VAL A 281 65.43 54.59 16.33
CA VAL A 281 64.21 55.31 16.75
C VAL A 281 63.15 54.33 17.26
N MET A 282 62.55 54.63 18.41
CA MET A 282 61.47 53.86 19.02
C MET A 282 60.25 53.74 18.09
N GLN A 283 59.71 52.53 17.98
CA GLN A 283 58.57 52.19 17.14
C GLN A 283 57.32 51.93 17.97
N THR A 284 56.17 52.37 17.46
CA THR A 284 54.85 52.21 18.09
C THR A 284 53.84 51.63 17.08
N GLY A 285 52.65 51.24 17.55
CA GLY A 285 51.59 50.67 16.72
C GLY A 285 51.80 49.18 16.41
N PHE A 286 51.12 48.70 15.37
CA PHE A 286 51.32 47.33 14.87
C PHE A 286 52.69 47.21 14.20
N GLN A 287 53.47 46.23 14.62
CA GLN A 287 54.84 46.01 14.14
C GLN A 287 55.02 44.55 13.73
N ASN A 288 55.38 44.34 12.46
CA ASN A 288 55.80 43.02 11.96
C ASN A 288 57.28 42.82 12.36
N LEU A 289 57.55 41.77 13.14
CA LEU A 289 58.90 41.48 13.64
C LEU A 289 59.71 40.55 12.73
N ALA A 290 59.21 40.17 11.54
CA ALA A 290 59.97 39.38 10.59
C ALA A 290 61.32 40.02 10.18
N PRO A 291 61.42 41.35 9.94
CA PRO A 291 62.71 42.03 9.76
C PRO A 291 63.64 41.95 10.97
N TYR A 292 63.10 41.65 12.16
CA TYR A 292 63.80 41.47 13.43
C TYR A 292 64.07 40.00 13.76
N GLY A 293 63.82 39.08 12.82
CA GLY A 293 64.10 37.65 12.97
C GLY A 293 63.00 36.83 13.67
N GLN A 294 61.82 37.41 13.90
CA GLN A 294 60.70 36.73 14.58
C GLN A 294 59.43 36.82 13.73
N ASN A 295 58.93 35.68 13.25
CA ASN A 295 57.72 35.64 12.39
C ASN A 295 56.42 35.85 13.20
N LYS A 296 56.22 37.08 13.72
CA LYS A 296 55.01 37.51 14.43
C LYS A 296 54.73 38.99 14.19
N VAL A 297 53.45 39.35 14.20
CA VAL A 297 53.02 40.74 14.40
C VAL A 297 52.78 40.96 15.89
N VAL A 298 53.19 42.10 16.42
CA VAL A 298 52.89 42.53 17.80
C VAL A 298 52.32 43.97 17.77
N TYR A 299 51.81 44.46 18.89
CA TYR A 299 51.41 45.86 19.03
C TYR A 299 52.16 46.54 20.17
N TYR A 300 52.75 47.70 19.89
CA TYR A 300 53.35 48.59 20.88
C TYR A 300 52.41 49.79 21.08
N ALA A 301 52.07 50.10 22.34
CA ALA A 301 51.23 51.26 22.64
C ALA A 301 51.96 52.60 22.37
N SER A 302 51.25 53.72 22.47
CA SER A 302 51.80 55.07 22.22
C SER A 302 52.96 55.46 23.15
N ASN A 303 53.09 54.81 24.31
CA ASN A 303 54.22 54.94 25.24
C ASN A 303 55.43 54.04 24.90
N GLY A 304 55.37 53.28 23.79
CA GLY A 304 56.43 52.37 23.34
C GLY A 304 56.36 50.95 23.90
N GLN A 305 55.42 50.60 24.78
CA GLN A 305 55.38 49.29 25.46
C GLN A 305 54.59 48.24 24.68
N MET A 306 55.17 47.04 24.50
CA MET A 306 54.50 45.90 23.86
C MET A 306 53.27 45.46 24.69
N GLN A 307 52.16 45.21 24.01
CA GLN A 307 50.91 44.82 24.63
C GLN A 307 50.67 43.31 24.55
N PHE A 308 49.97 42.80 25.57
CA PHE A 308 49.67 41.39 25.78
C PHE A 308 48.18 41.24 26.11
N GLY A 309 47.60 40.05 25.92
CA GLY A 309 46.20 39.79 26.24
C GLY A 309 45.21 40.41 25.25
N GLN A 310 43.96 40.57 25.69
CA GLN A 310 42.91 41.15 24.87
C GLN A 310 42.98 42.69 24.95
N GLN A 311 42.99 43.37 23.81
CA GLN A 311 43.25 44.81 23.73
C GLN A 311 42.29 45.50 22.76
N VAL A 312 41.92 46.75 23.07
CA VAL A 312 41.17 47.62 22.15
C VAL A 312 42.14 48.55 21.44
N VAL A 313 42.17 48.50 20.11
CA VAL A 313 42.98 49.42 19.29
C VAL A 313 42.08 50.10 18.27
N GLY A 314 41.88 51.41 18.44
CA GLY A 314 40.80 52.13 17.77
C GLY A 314 39.45 51.57 18.20
N ASN A 315 38.60 51.19 17.24
CA ASN A 315 37.27 50.63 17.51
C ASN A 315 37.23 49.08 17.47
N TYR A 316 38.39 48.41 17.44
CA TYR A 316 38.46 46.96 17.24
C TYR A 316 39.19 46.26 18.39
N TRP A 317 38.66 45.10 18.78
CA TRP A 317 39.32 44.18 19.69
C TRP A 317 40.34 43.33 18.95
N TYR A 318 41.52 43.20 19.54
CA TYR A 318 42.63 42.32 19.14
C TYR A 318 42.97 41.37 20.30
N LEU A 319 43.72 40.31 20.00
CA LEU A 319 44.29 39.41 21.00
C LEU A 319 45.79 39.27 20.73
N PHE A 320 46.59 39.42 21.77
CA PHE A 320 48.02 39.18 21.76
C PHE A 320 48.34 38.07 22.77
N ASP A 321 49.20 37.13 22.38
CA ASP A 321 49.63 36.05 23.26
C ASP A 321 50.23 36.60 24.57
N LYS A 322 49.93 35.95 25.69
CA LYS A 322 50.31 36.39 27.04
C LYS A 322 51.81 36.41 27.31
N VAL A 323 52.60 35.63 26.58
CA VAL A 323 54.05 35.46 26.83
C VAL A 323 54.89 36.13 25.76
N THR A 324 54.51 36.00 24.50
CA THR A 324 55.29 36.42 23.34
C THR A 324 54.84 37.74 22.70
N GLY A 325 53.66 38.25 23.07
CA GLY A 325 53.02 39.41 22.45
C GLY A 325 52.52 39.18 21.01
N ALA A 326 52.58 37.95 20.50
CA ALA A 326 52.18 37.62 19.13
C ALA A 326 50.67 37.78 18.91
N MET A 327 50.27 38.58 17.92
CA MET A 327 48.87 38.78 17.54
C MET A 327 48.23 37.47 17.09
N GLN A 328 47.14 37.10 17.76
CA GLN A 328 46.39 35.87 17.52
C GLN A 328 45.26 36.10 16.51
N THR A 329 45.02 35.10 15.66
CA THR A 329 43.94 35.08 14.66
C THR A 329 43.19 33.75 14.72
N GLY A 330 42.13 33.58 13.94
CA GLY A 330 41.30 32.38 13.92
C GLY A 330 40.35 32.27 15.12
N PHE A 331 39.86 31.05 15.37
CA PHE A 331 39.05 30.76 16.56
C PHE A 331 39.94 30.72 17.80
N GLN A 332 39.55 31.45 18.84
CA GLN A 332 40.32 31.61 20.07
C GLN A 332 39.43 31.36 21.29
N ASN A 333 39.81 30.38 22.12
CA ASN A 333 39.20 30.17 23.43
C ASN A 333 39.83 31.16 24.43
N LEU A 334 39.01 32.01 25.04
CA LEU A 334 39.49 33.05 25.95
C LEU A 334 39.53 32.62 27.42
N ALA A 335 39.27 31.35 27.74
CA ALA A 335 39.40 30.84 29.11
C ALA A 335 40.81 31.08 29.72
N PRO A 336 41.94 30.87 28.99
CA PRO A 336 43.28 31.25 29.46
C PRO A 336 43.46 32.76 29.69
N TYR A 337 42.56 33.59 29.13
CA TYR A 337 42.51 35.05 29.27
C TYR A 337 41.45 35.51 30.28
N GLY A 338 40.86 34.59 31.05
CA GLY A 338 39.90 34.89 32.12
C GLY A 338 38.45 35.07 31.65
N GLN A 339 38.11 34.73 30.40
CA GLN A 339 36.75 34.88 29.86
C GLN A 339 36.25 33.55 29.29
N ASN A 340 35.19 32.98 29.87
CA ASN A 340 34.62 31.70 29.40
C ASN A 340 33.80 31.88 28.10
N LYS A 341 34.48 32.13 26.98
CA LYS A 341 33.90 32.20 25.63
C LYS A 341 34.92 31.83 24.56
N VAL A 342 34.44 31.28 23.45
CA VAL A 342 35.17 31.23 22.17
C VAL A 342 34.80 32.45 21.36
N VAL A 343 35.77 33.09 20.71
CA VAL A 343 35.57 34.18 19.75
C VAL A 343 36.32 33.86 18.45
N TYR A 344 36.12 34.66 17.40
CA TYR A 344 36.92 34.56 16.17
C TYR A 344 37.58 35.90 15.83
N TYR A 345 38.88 35.85 15.58
CA TYR A 345 39.69 36.98 15.11
C TYR A 345 39.98 36.79 13.61
N ALA A 346 39.63 37.76 12.78
CA ALA A 346 39.91 37.73 11.36
C ALA A 346 41.44 37.77 11.08
N PRO A 347 41.91 37.43 9.85
CA PRO A 347 43.34 37.43 9.52
C PRO A 347 44.05 38.77 9.73
N ASN A 348 43.32 39.89 9.78
CA ASN A 348 43.83 41.22 10.13
C ASN A 348 43.88 41.50 11.65
N GLY A 349 43.64 40.49 12.49
CA GLY A 349 43.63 40.57 13.95
C GLY A 349 42.33 41.04 14.61
N GLN A 350 41.27 41.36 13.85
CA GLN A 350 40.06 41.99 14.40
C GLN A 350 38.97 40.99 14.82
N MET A 351 38.48 41.11 16.06
CA MET A 351 37.41 40.27 16.60
C MET A 351 36.10 40.46 15.83
N GLN A 352 35.49 39.35 15.41
CA GLN A 352 34.28 39.34 14.61
C GLN A 352 33.01 39.27 15.46
N HIS A 353 31.97 39.94 14.97
CA HIS A 353 30.67 40.09 15.64
C HIS A 353 29.55 39.81 14.64
N GLY A 354 28.39 39.34 15.12
CA GLY A 354 27.26 38.96 14.28
C GLY A 354 27.49 37.69 13.46
N GLN A 355 26.64 37.45 12.45
CA GLN A 355 26.80 36.31 11.57
C GLN A 355 28.02 36.49 10.64
N LYS A 356 28.79 35.43 10.40
CA LYS A 356 29.95 35.39 9.49
C LYS A 356 30.04 34.07 8.76
N TYR A 357 30.52 34.11 7.52
CA TYR A 357 30.88 32.94 6.74
C TYR A 357 32.41 32.77 6.80
N ILE A 358 32.88 31.67 7.37
CA ILE A 358 34.29 31.38 7.68
C ILE A 358 34.54 29.94 7.26
N ASP A 359 35.60 29.69 6.47
CA ASP A 359 35.95 28.37 5.94
C ASP A 359 34.74 27.50 5.54
N LYS A 360 33.95 28.01 4.58
CA LYS A 360 32.74 27.36 4.02
C LYS A 360 31.56 27.14 4.97
N HIS A 361 31.66 27.58 6.23
CA HIS A 361 30.59 27.40 7.24
C HIS A 361 30.10 28.75 7.78
N TRP A 362 28.82 28.80 8.16
CA TRP A 362 28.23 29.97 8.83
C TRP A 362 28.34 29.84 10.34
N TYR A 363 28.88 30.87 10.99
CA TYR A 363 28.97 31.02 12.43
C TYR A 363 28.20 32.26 12.88
N LEU A 364 27.79 32.29 14.15
CA LEU A 364 27.16 33.45 14.79
C LEU A 364 28.00 33.85 16.00
N PHE A 365 28.41 35.11 16.06
CA PHE A 365 29.06 35.71 17.22
C PHE A 365 28.15 36.77 17.81
N ASP A 366 28.11 36.87 19.14
CA ASP A 366 27.36 37.91 19.83
C ASP A 366 27.75 39.32 19.35
N LYS A 367 26.79 40.24 19.36
CA LYS A 367 26.97 41.61 18.86
C LYS A 367 27.87 42.48 19.72
N VAL A 368 28.01 42.18 21.02
CA VAL A 368 28.71 43.06 21.98
C VAL A 368 30.00 42.42 22.47
N THR A 369 29.98 41.12 22.74
CA THR A 369 31.06 40.38 23.41
C THR A 369 31.93 39.55 22.45
N GLY A 370 31.50 39.37 21.20
CA GLY A 370 32.12 38.47 20.22
C GLY A 370 31.97 36.97 20.52
N ALA A 371 31.22 36.60 21.56
CA ALA A 371 31.07 35.20 21.98
C ALA A 371 30.34 34.35 20.93
N MET A 372 30.96 33.26 20.49
CA MET A 372 30.38 32.30 19.54
C MET A 372 29.11 31.67 20.11
N GLN A 373 28.01 31.76 19.35
CA GLN A 373 26.69 31.27 19.71
C GLN A 373 26.46 29.86 19.16
N THR A 374 25.83 29.00 19.97
CA THR A 374 25.46 27.63 19.62
C THR A 374 23.98 27.38 19.95
N GLY A 375 23.44 26.23 19.55
CA GLY A 375 22.04 25.86 19.76
C GLY A 375 21.07 26.58 18.83
N PHE A 376 19.78 26.61 19.21
CA PHE A 376 18.75 27.36 18.49
C PHE A 376 18.91 28.86 18.75
N GLN A 377 19.03 29.63 17.68
CA GLN A 377 19.30 31.06 17.72
C GLN A 377 18.25 31.81 16.88
N ASN A 378 17.61 32.81 17.48
CA ASN A 378 16.74 33.75 16.78
C ASN A 378 17.60 34.85 16.17
N LEU A 379 17.59 35.00 14.84
CA LEU A 379 18.41 35.97 14.13
C LEU A 379 17.71 37.32 13.91
N ALA A 380 16.50 37.53 14.45
CA ALA A 380 15.82 38.83 14.38
C ALA A 380 16.65 39.99 14.98
N PRO A 381 17.35 39.85 16.14
CA PRO A 381 18.29 40.87 16.64
C PRO A 381 19.47 41.14 15.69
N TYR A 382 19.76 40.21 14.77
CA TYR A 382 20.80 40.30 13.75
C TYR A 382 20.24 40.73 12.38
N GLY A 383 18.99 41.20 12.31
CA GLY A 383 18.36 41.73 11.11
C GLY A 383 17.77 40.69 10.17
N GLN A 384 17.58 39.43 10.59
CA GLN A 384 17.07 38.36 9.73
C GLN A 384 15.88 37.64 10.38
N ASN A 385 14.73 37.61 9.70
CA ASN A 385 13.51 36.94 10.21
C ASN A 385 13.57 35.40 10.04
N LYS A 386 14.45 34.76 10.83
CA LYS A 386 14.60 33.31 10.92
C LYS A 386 15.12 32.88 12.30
N VAL A 387 14.69 31.69 12.73
CA VAL A 387 15.43 30.87 13.69
C VAL A 387 16.37 29.97 12.87
N ALA A 388 17.59 29.76 13.36
CA ALA A 388 18.56 28.81 12.81
C ALA A 388 19.20 28.02 13.96
N TYR A 389 19.72 26.81 13.67
CA TYR A 389 20.45 26.03 14.67
C TYR A 389 21.95 25.99 14.34
N TYR A 390 22.78 26.24 15.35
CA TYR A 390 24.23 26.14 15.27
C TYR A 390 24.68 24.94 16.13
N ALA A 391 25.46 24.05 15.56
CA ALA A 391 26.00 22.89 16.29
C ALA A 391 26.98 23.32 17.39
N SER A 392 27.43 22.37 18.23
CA SER A 392 28.36 22.62 19.33
C SER A 392 29.72 23.18 18.89
N ASN A 393 30.12 22.92 17.64
CA ASN A 393 31.30 23.51 17.00
C ASN A 393 31.04 24.92 16.40
N GLY A 394 29.87 25.51 16.62
CA GLY A 394 29.48 26.84 16.12
C GLY A 394 28.95 26.88 14.69
N GLN A 395 28.80 25.74 13.99
CA GLN A 395 28.41 25.72 12.57
C GLN A 395 26.89 25.65 12.36
N MET A 396 26.34 26.57 11.59
CA MET A 396 24.92 26.60 11.20
C MET A 396 24.55 25.34 10.42
N GLN A 397 23.41 24.73 10.78
CA GLN A 397 22.93 23.49 10.18
C GLN A 397 21.90 23.72 9.08
N PHE A 398 21.90 22.80 8.10
CA PHE A 398 21.08 22.85 6.88
C PHE A 398 20.41 21.50 6.63
N GLY A 399 19.28 21.51 5.92
CA GLY A 399 18.48 20.32 5.63
C GLY A 399 17.84 19.70 6.89
N GLN A 400 17.43 18.44 6.80
CA GLN A 400 16.84 17.73 7.93
C GLN A 400 17.93 17.34 8.96
N LYS A 401 17.61 17.46 10.25
CA LYS A 401 18.48 17.12 11.39
C LYS A 401 17.69 16.52 12.54
N TYR A 402 18.29 15.57 13.24
CA TYR A 402 17.77 15.01 14.49
C TYR A 402 18.53 15.63 15.66
N ILE A 403 17.83 16.38 16.52
CA ILE A 403 18.40 17.21 17.58
C ILE A 403 17.56 16.97 18.85
N ASN A 404 18.20 16.65 19.97
CA ASN A 404 17.55 16.44 21.28
C ASN A 404 16.33 15.49 21.23
N LYS A 405 16.43 14.41 20.46
CA LYS A 405 15.37 13.40 20.17
C LYS A 405 14.23 13.83 19.24
N HIS A 406 14.26 15.04 18.66
CA HIS A 406 13.24 15.53 17.73
C HIS A 406 13.83 15.80 16.33
N TRP A 407 13.00 15.65 15.29
CA TRP A 407 13.36 16.01 13.92
C TRP A 407 13.06 17.48 13.64
N TYR A 408 14.00 18.16 13.01
CA TYR A 408 13.90 19.54 12.54
C TYR A 408 14.30 19.60 11.06
N LEU A 409 13.83 20.62 10.34
CA LEU A 409 14.27 20.94 8.99
C LEU A 409 14.70 22.40 8.92
N PHE A 410 15.91 22.63 8.41
CA PHE A 410 16.44 23.94 8.10
C PHE A 410 16.53 24.09 6.58
N ASP A 411 16.09 25.22 6.04
CA ASP A 411 16.21 25.53 4.62
C ASP A 411 17.66 25.39 4.14
N LYS A 412 17.85 24.76 2.98
CA LYS A 412 19.17 24.35 2.45
C LYS A 412 20.08 25.52 2.08
N VAL A 413 19.52 26.72 1.86
CA VAL A 413 20.29 27.91 1.44
C VAL A 413 20.46 28.91 2.60
N THR A 414 19.39 29.17 3.35
CA THR A 414 19.36 30.22 4.37
C THR A 414 19.55 29.71 5.80
N GLY A 415 19.43 28.41 6.05
CA GLY A 415 19.43 27.82 7.39
C GLY A 415 18.18 28.17 8.23
N LYS A 416 17.13 28.72 7.62
CA LYS A 416 15.87 29.03 8.32
C LYS A 416 15.14 27.76 8.71
N MET A 417 14.83 27.61 10.00
CA MET A 417 13.99 26.53 10.52
C MET A 417 12.58 26.57 9.91
N ALA A 418 12.08 25.40 9.49
CA ALA A 418 10.72 25.20 9.02
C ALA A 418 9.74 25.08 10.20
N ILE A 419 8.52 25.59 9.99
CA ILE A 419 7.34 25.46 10.85
C ILE A 419 6.11 25.34 9.95
N GLY A 420 5.02 24.78 10.45
CA GLY A 420 3.81 24.51 9.69
C GLY A 420 3.91 23.29 8.76
N PHE A 421 2.92 23.13 7.88
CA PHE A 421 2.94 22.09 6.84
C PHE A 421 4.07 22.34 5.84
N THR A 422 5.01 21.42 5.76
CA THR A 422 6.22 21.54 4.94
C THR A 422 6.32 20.36 3.97
N ASN A 423 6.45 20.65 2.68
CA ASN A 423 6.80 19.65 1.66
C ASN A 423 8.32 19.39 1.69
N ILE A 424 8.73 18.13 1.61
CA ILE A 424 10.12 17.69 1.49
C ILE A 424 10.23 16.96 0.14
N PRO A 425 10.55 17.66 -0.97
CA PRO A 425 10.46 17.10 -2.32
C PRO A 425 11.32 15.84 -2.51
N ASP A 426 12.56 15.86 -2.02
CA ASP A 426 13.50 14.73 -2.08
C ASP A 426 12.98 13.45 -1.40
N GLN A 427 12.01 13.58 -0.49
CA GLN A 427 11.37 12.48 0.24
C GLN A 427 9.90 12.26 -0.17
N ASN A 428 9.43 12.96 -1.22
CA ASN A 428 8.08 12.95 -1.77
C ASN A 428 6.95 12.96 -0.72
N LYS A 429 7.08 13.79 0.33
CA LYS A 429 6.12 13.84 1.43
C LYS A 429 5.88 15.25 1.96
N THR A 430 4.67 15.47 2.47
CA THR A 430 4.34 16.59 3.35
C THR A 430 4.42 16.12 4.80
N VAL A 431 5.05 16.90 5.67
CA VAL A 431 5.06 16.71 7.14
C VAL A 431 4.56 17.98 7.82
N TYR A 432 4.36 17.96 9.13
CA TYR A 432 4.09 19.17 9.92
C TYR A 432 5.21 19.38 10.95
N TYR A 433 5.76 20.59 11.01
CA TYR A 433 6.71 21.02 12.04
C TYR A 433 6.00 22.01 12.98
N SER A 434 6.08 21.80 14.29
CA SER A 434 5.20 22.48 15.25
C SER A 434 5.35 24.00 15.27
N GLU A 435 4.22 24.71 15.29
CA GLU A 435 4.13 26.17 15.48
C GLU A 435 3.98 26.55 16.98
N ASP A 436 3.72 25.57 17.85
CA ASP A 436 3.67 25.72 19.30
C ASP A 436 5.05 26.12 19.86
N LYS A 437 5.09 27.23 20.61
CA LYS A 437 6.33 27.78 21.20
C LYS A 437 7.08 26.80 22.10
N SER A 438 6.39 25.87 22.76
CA SER A 438 7.00 24.87 23.65
C SER A 438 7.79 23.79 22.92
N LYS A 439 7.46 23.54 21.65
CA LYS A 439 8.01 22.48 20.78
C LYS A 439 8.30 22.98 19.36
N LEU A 440 8.65 24.26 19.26
CA LEU A 440 8.73 25.00 17.99
C LEU A 440 9.70 24.34 16.99
N GLY A 441 9.21 24.02 15.80
CA GLY A 441 9.98 23.39 14.73
C GLY A 441 10.22 21.88 14.89
N GLN A 442 9.67 21.22 15.92
CA GLN A 442 9.72 19.76 16.04
C GLN A 442 8.75 19.10 15.05
N MET A 443 9.17 18.04 14.36
CA MET A 443 8.29 17.27 13.49
C MET A 443 7.25 16.50 14.31
N GLU A 444 5.97 16.64 13.96
CA GLU A 444 4.86 15.97 14.62
C GLU A 444 4.56 14.59 14.02
N PHE A 445 3.91 13.73 14.83
CA PHE A 445 3.56 12.35 14.47
C PHE A 445 2.16 12.00 15.02
N GLY A 446 1.51 10.98 14.45
CA GLY A 446 0.22 10.47 14.91
C GLY A 446 -0.96 11.41 14.64
N TRP A 447 -2.00 11.32 15.47
CA TRP A 447 -3.16 12.20 15.41
C TRP A 447 -2.79 13.62 15.85
N GLN A 448 -3.09 14.61 15.01
CA GLN A 448 -2.79 16.02 15.26
C GLN A 448 -3.97 16.88 14.82
N ASP A 449 -4.39 17.81 15.69
CA ASP A 449 -5.47 18.75 15.42
C ASP A 449 -4.86 20.14 15.14
N ILE A 450 -4.87 20.53 13.87
CA ILE A 450 -4.12 21.67 13.31
C ILE A 450 -5.11 22.59 12.56
N ASN A 451 -5.16 23.89 12.90
CA ASN A 451 -5.96 24.90 12.19
C ASN A 451 -7.42 24.45 11.89
N SER A 452 -8.11 23.98 12.93
CA SER A 452 -9.50 23.44 12.85
C SER A 452 -9.68 22.29 11.86
N GLY A 453 -8.64 21.46 11.66
CA GLY A 453 -8.72 20.18 10.97
C GLY A 453 -7.94 19.09 11.71
N ARG A 454 -8.49 17.89 11.73
CA ARG A 454 -7.79 16.69 12.23
C ARG A 454 -6.96 16.07 11.10
N TYR A 455 -5.73 15.69 11.41
CA TYR A 455 -4.78 15.05 10.51
C TYR A 455 -4.21 13.80 11.18
N TYR A 456 -3.74 12.84 10.37
CA TYR A 456 -2.90 11.75 10.86
C TYR A 456 -1.56 11.77 10.13
N LEU A 457 -0.49 11.98 10.90
CA LEU A 457 0.88 11.91 10.44
C LEU A 457 1.42 10.52 10.74
N ASP A 458 2.09 9.94 9.75
CA ASP A 458 2.66 8.60 9.85
C ASP A 458 3.60 8.47 11.05
N LYS A 459 3.33 7.49 11.94
CA LYS A 459 4.01 7.31 13.23
C LYS A 459 5.53 7.05 13.12
N VAL A 460 6.06 6.77 11.92
CA VAL A 460 7.50 6.55 11.67
C VAL A 460 8.13 7.67 10.83
N THR A 461 7.45 8.09 9.76
CA THR A 461 8.02 9.00 8.75
C THR A 461 7.58 10.46 8.87
N GLY A 462 6.57 10.76 9.71
CA GLY A 462 5.94 12.08 9.84
C GLY A 462 5.06 12.47 8.65
N ALA A 463 4.88 11.60 7.65
CA ALA A 463 4.15 11.91 6.43
C ALA A 463 2.64 12.08 6.69
N VAL A 464 2.07 13.21 6.29
CA VAL A 464 0.61 13.46 6.35
C VAL A 464 -0.11 12.45 5.44
N GLN A 465 -0.97 11.62 6.03
CA GLN A 465 -1.72 10.62 5.28
C GLN A 465 -2.85 11.24 4.45
N LYS A 466 -3.14 10.62 3.31
CA LYS A 466 -4.09 11.08 2.28
C LYS A 466 -4.90 9.90 1.72
N GLY A 467 -6.15 10.15 1.34
CA GLY A 467 -7.10 9.12 0.91
C GLY A 467 -7.59 8.23 2.06
N GLN A 468 -8.11 7.05 1.74
CA GLN A 468 -8.50 6.07 2.76
C GLN A 468 -7.29 5.44 3.44
N LYS A 469 -7.36 5.24 4.76
CA LYS A 469 -6.37 4.52 5.55
C LYS A 469 -7.03 3.67 6.63
N TYR A 470 -6.44 2.52 6.91
CA TYR A 470 -6.76 1.71 8.07
C TYR A 470 -5.77 2.07 9.19
N ILE A 471 -6.27 2.59 10.31
CA ILE A 471 -5.49 3.13 11.43
C ILE A 471 -6.12 2.60 12.72
N ASP A 472 -5.29 2.02 13.60
CA ASP A 472 -5.65 1.62 14.96
C ASP A 472 -7.00 0.87 15.06
N GLY A 473 -7.27 -0.03 14.10
CA GLY A 473 -8.45 -0.89 14.02
C GLY A 473 -9.61 -0.39 13.12
N HIS A 474 -9.57 0.85 12.64
CA HIS A 474 -10.69 1.48 11.92
C HIS A 474 -10.27 2.08 10.56
N TRP A 475 -11.23 2.17 9.64
CA TRP A 475 -11.05 2.89 8.38
C TRP A 475 -11.38 4.37 8.56
N TYR A 476 -10.49 5.23 8.08
CA TYR A 476 -10.62 6.69 8.02
C TYR A 476 -10.43 7.16 6.58
N ASN A 477 -10.94 8.35 6.23
CA ASN A 477 -10.60 9.03 4.98
C ASN A 477 -10.00 10.40 5.25
N PHE A 478 -8.98 10.75 4.48
CA PHE A 478 -8.31 12.04 4.48
C PHE A 478 -8.38 12.64 3.07
N ASP A 479 -8.58 13.95 2.97
CA ASP A 479 -8.59 14.65 1.70
C ASP A 479 -7.29 14.40 0.90
N LYS A 480 -7.44 14.21 -0.42
CA LYS A 480 -6.34 13.81 -1.31
C LYS A 480 -5.34 14.94 -1.59
N VAL A 481 -5.73 16.21 -1.38
CA VAL A 481 -4.84 17.36 -1.57
C VAL A 481 -4.17 17.74 -0.26
N THR A 482 -4.96 18.04 0.77
CA THR A 482 -4.53 18.61 2.06
C THR A 482 -4.19 17.57 3.12
N GLY A 483 -4.79 16.37 3.07
CA GLY A 483 -4.70 15.38 4.15
C GLY A 483 -5.62 15.64 5.35
N LYS A 484 -6.54 16.62 5.28
CA LYS A 484 -7.53 16.85 6.34
C LYS A 484 -8.52 15.70 6.42
N MET A 485 -8.79 15.18 7.61
CA MET A 485 -9.73 14.08 7.84
C MET A 485 -11.16 14.46 7.39
N SER A 486 -11.83 13.54 6.71
CA SER A 486 -13.22 13.65 6.28
C SER A 486 -14.17 13.00 7.30
N VAL A 487 -15.37 13.55 7.41
CA VAL A 487 -16.50 13.00 8.17
C VAL A 487 -17.76 13.10 7.30
N GLY A 488 -18.85 12.45 7.72
CA GLY A 488 -20.12 12.46 7.00
C GLY A 488 -20.16 11.48 5.81
N PHE A 489 -21.17 11.63 4.96
CA PHE A 489 -21.33 10.85 3.73
C PHE A 489 -20.23 11.18 2.72
N THR A 490 -19.49 10.15 2.27
CA THR A 490 -18.34 10.29 1.38
C THR A 490 -18.47 9.36 0.17
N HIS A 491 -18.41 9.92 -1.04
CA HIS A 491 -18.34 9.16 -2.29
C HIS A 491 -16.88 8.79 -2.63
N LEU A 492 -16.56 7.51 -2.53
CA LEU A 492 -15.24 6.97 -2.77
C LEU A 492 -15.05 6.64 -4.26
N THR A 493 -14.76 7.67 -5.06
CA THR A 493 -14.71 7.60 -6.53
C THR A 493 -13.94 6.40 -7.10
N GLY A 494 -12.81 6.03 -6.51
CA GLY A 494 -11.97 4.89 -6.94
C GLY A 494 -12.59 3.50 -6.75
N SER A 495 -13.71 3.39 -6.02
CA SER A 495 -14.52 2.16 -5.91
C SER A 495 -16.02 2.42 -6.15
N ASN A 496 -16.36 3.61 -6.67
CA ASN A 496 -17.71 4.11 -6.95
C ASN A 496 -18.79 3.76 -5.89
N LYS A 497 -18.45 3.86 -4.60
CA LYS A 497 -19.37 3.59 -3.48
C LYS A 497 -19.54 4.79 -2.56
N VAL A 498 -20.69 4.89 -1.91
CA VAL A 498 -20.94 5.87 -0.85
C VAL A 498 -20.85 5.17 0.50
N VAL A 499 -20.10 5.75 1.42
CA VAL A 499 -19.91 5.30 2.81
C VAL A 499 -20.15 6.47 3.76
N TYR A 500 -20.22 6.22 5.07
CA TYR A 500 -20.30 7.28 6.08
C TYR A 500 -19.18 7.14 7.12
N TYR A 501 -18.46 8.25 7.37
CA TYR A 501 -17.44 8.36 8.42
C TYR A 501 -18.02 9.17 9.59
N SER A 502 -17.87 8.68 10.82
CA SER A 502 -18.64 9.19 11.95
C SER A 502 -18.34 10.65 12.30
N GLU A 503 -19.41 11.42 12.53
CA GLU A 503 -19.37 12.79 13.07
C GLU A 503 -19.48 12.81 14.62
N ASP A 504 -19.74 11.66 15.24
CA ASP A 504 -19.72 11.50 16.71
C ASP A 504 -18.31 11.71 17.29
N LYS A 505 -18.21 12.29 18.48
CA LYS A 505 -16.93 12.60 19.14
C LYS A 505 -16.16 11.36 19.59
N ALA A 506 -16.83 10.28 20.00
CA ALA A 506 -16.16 9.06 20.46
C ALA A 506 -15.67 8.19 19.30
N LYS A 507 -16.30 8.29 18.12
CA LYS A 507 -15.96 7.53 16.90
C LYS A 507 -15.45 8.41 15.75
N LEU A 508 -15.02 9.64 16.04
CA LEU A 508 -14.81 10.70 15.04
C LEU A 508 -13.91 10.27 13.87
N GLY A 509 -14.46 10.28 12.66
CA GLY A 509 -13.78 9.89 11.42
C GLY A 509 -13.75 8.38 11.13
N GLN A 510 -14.25 7.51 12.01
CA GLN A 510 -14.33 6.07 11.75
C GLN A 510 -15.46 5.72 10.76
N MET A 511 -15.17 4.89 9.76
CA MET A 511 -16.20 4.37 8.85
C MET A 511 -17.19 3.48 9.62
N LEU A 512 -18.49 3.70 9.40
CA LEU A 512 -19.56 2.93 10.07
C LEU A 512 -20.03 1.73 9.25
N TYR A 513 -20.63 0.76 9.94
CA TYR A 513 -21.10 -0.53 9.41
C TYR A 513 -22.42 -0.95 10.09
N GLY A 514 -23.20 -1.82 9.45
CA GLY A 514 -24.48 -2.31 9.94
C GLY A 514 -25.56 -1.22 9.96
N PHE A 515 -26.60 -1.45 10.77
CA PHE A 515 -27.65 -0.44 11.00
C PHE A 515 -27.09 0.74 11.82
N GLN A 516 -27.38 1.96 11.37
CA GLN A 516 -26.96 3.20 12.02
C GLN A 516 -28.09 4.24 11.95
N THR A 517 -28.33 4.95 13.05
CA THR A 517 -29.25 6.10 13.06
C THR A 517 -28.45 7.40 13.00
N ILE A 518 -28.59 8.13 11.90
CA ILE A 518 -27.86 9.38 11.61
C ILE A 518 -28.92 10.48 11.42
N SER A 519 -28.86 11.54 12.24
CA SER A 519 -29.82 12.66 12.21
C SER A 519 -31.29 12.23 12.19
N GLY A 520 -31.63 11.25 13.05
CA GLY A 520 -32.99 10.70 13.18
C GLY A 520 -33.42 9.72 12.08
N LYS A 521 -32.58 9.47 11.06
CA LYS A 521 -32.86 8.55 9.96
C LYS A 521 -32.05 7.27 10.09
N THR A 522 -32.67 6.12 9.80
CA THR A 522 -31.99 4.83 9.84
C THR A 522 -31.40 4.48 8.47
N TYR A 523 -30.15 4.05 8.46
CA TYR A 523 -29.40 3.59 7.31
C TYR A 523 -28.84 2.19 7.60
N TYR A 524 -28.52 1.43 6.55
CA TYR A 524 -27.67 0.25 6.67
C TYR A 524 -26.42 0.42 5.81
N PHE A 525 -25.25 0.15 6.40
CA PHE A 525 -23.97 0.10 5.72
C PHE A 525 -23.47 -1.35 5.69
N ASP A 526 -23.01 -1.82 4.54
CA ASP A 526 -22.57 -3.21 4.38
C ASP A 526 -21.49 -3.58 5.39
N LYS A 527 -21.66 -4.73 6.07
CA LYS A 527 -20.80 -5.18 7.18
C LYS A 527 -19.34 -5.44 6.79
N VAL A 528 -19.02 -5.53 5.50
CA VAL A 528 -17.65 -5.74 4.99
C VAL A 528 -17.13 -4.49 4.25
N GLN A 529 -17.95 -3.89 3.39
CA GLN A 529 -17.54 -2.81 2.50
C GLN A 529 -17.81 -1.40 3.04
N GLY A 530 -18.67 -1.24 4.05
CA GLY A 530 -19.17 0.06 4.52
C GLY A 530 -20.09 0.80 3.54
N THR A 531 -20.46 0.16 2.42
CA THR A 531 -21.31 0.74 1.36
C THR A 531 -22.74 0.91 1.86
N VAL A 532 -23.33 2.11 1.70
CA VAL A 532 -24.74 2.34 2.06
C VAL A 532 -25.69 1.50 1.19
N ALA A 533 -26.70 0.89 1.81
CA ALA A 533 -27.75 0.14 1.12
C ALA A 533 -28.72 1.07 0.39
N THR A 534 -29.15 0.69 -0.81
CA THR A 534 -30.21 1.35 -1.60
C THR A 534 -31.09 0.31 -2.30
N GLY A 535 -32.38 0.59 -2.45
CA GLY A 535 -33.39 -0.36 -2.95
C GLY A 535 -33.71 -1.47 -1.94
N GLU A 536 -34.33 -2.55 -2.41
CA GLU A 536 -34.57 -3.74 -1.57
C GLU A 536 -33.25 -4.46 -1.22
N LYS A 537 -33.12 -4.88 0.04
CA LYS A 537 -32.02 -5.71 0.56
C LYS A 537 -32.51 -6.77 1.54
N LYS A 538 -31.96 -7.97 1.40
CA LYS A 538 -32.07 -9.02 2.42
C LYS A 538 -30.91 -8.87 3.42
N ILE A 539 -31.22 -8.60 4.69
CA ILE A 539 -30.26 -8.40 5.78
C ILE A 539 -30.70 -9.31 6.93
N ASP A 540 -29.78 -10.15 7.43
CA ASP A 540 -30.01 -11.05 8.57
C ASP A 540 -31.35 -11.83 8.44
N ASN A 541 -31.53 -12.43 7.26
CA ASN A 541 -32.72 -13.13 6.72
C ASN A 541 -34.01 -12.31 6.48
N HIS A 542 -34.08 -11.04 6.88
CA HIS A 542 -35.27 -10.19 6.69
C HIS A 542 -35.10 -9.25 5.48
N MET A 543 -36.21 -8.87 4.85
CA MET A 543 -36.21 -7.89 3.74
C MET A 543 -36.41 -6.48 4.28
N TYR A 544 -35.65 -5.53 3.74
CA TYR A 544 -35.69 -4.10 4.06
C TYR A 544 -35.67 -3.28 2.76
N LEU A 545 -36.33 -2.12 2.75
CA LEU A 545 -36.28 -1.15 1.65
C LEU A 545 -35.53 0.12 2.05
N PHE A 546 -34.65 0.60 1.18
CA PHE A 546 -33.92 1.85 1.34
C PHE A 546 -34.12 2.76 0.12
N ASP A 547 -34.26 4.08 0.32
CA ASP A 547 -34.39 5.04 -0.78
C ASP A 547 -33.07 5.24 -1.56
N SER A 548 -33.09 6.12 -2.57
CA SER A 548 -31.91 6.44 -3.38
C SER A 548 -30.80 7.18 -2.62
N LYS A 549 -31.06 7.62 -1.39
CA LYS A 549 -30.11 8.26 -0.45
C LYS A 549 -29.72 7.29 0.69
N GLY A 550 -30.25 6.07 0.68
CA GLY A 550 -30.00 5.01 1.65
C GLY A 550 -30.83 5.07 2.94
N VAL A 551 -31.87 5.92 2.99
CA VAL A 551 -32.77 6.02 4.14
C VAL A 551 -33.72 4.82 4.13
N MET A 552 -33.79 4.09 5.24
CA MET A 552 -34.71 2.95 5.41
C MET A 552 -36.17 3.42 5.40
N GLN A 553 -37.03 2.70 4.67
CA GLN A 553 -38.44 2.99 4.50
C GLN A 553 -39.33 2.06 5.35
N VAL A 554 -40.51 2.54 5.72
CA VAL A 554 -41.55 1.83 6.48
C VAL A 554 -42.93 2.19 5.92
N GLY A 555 -43.96 1.41 6.24
CA GLY A 555 -45.31 1.56 5.70
C GLY A 555 -45.52 0.88 4.35
N PHE A 556 -46.68 1.13 3.73
CA PHE A 556 -47.04 0.59 2.41
C PHE A 556 -46.16 1.18 1.30
N HIS A 557 -45.67 0.32 0.41
CA HIS A 557 -44.83 0.69 -0.72
C HIS A 557 -45.23 -0.06 -1.99
N ASP A 558 -45.41 0.66 -3.10
CA ASP A 558 -45.66 0.05 -4.41
C ASP A 558 -44.35 -0.11 -5.19
N LEU A 559 -44.00 -1.37 -5.46
CA LEU A 559 -42.80 -1.80 -6.16
C LEU A 559 -43.13 -2.32 -7.57
N ASP A 560 -42.09 -2.59 -8.36
CA ASP A 560 -42.18 -3.22 -9.68
C ASP A 560 -43.11 -2.47 -10.67
N GLY A 561 -43.17 -1.14 -10.54
CA GLY A 561 -44.03 -0.26 -11.33
C GLY A 561 -45.51 -0.31 -10.94
N GLY A 562 -45.82 -0.49 -9.64
CA GLY A 562 -47.18 -0.62 -9.13
C GLY A 562 -47.74 -2.05 -9.16
N LYS A 563 -46.93 -3.04 -9.57
CA LYS A 563 -47.34 -4.44 -9.66
C LYS A 563 -47.26 -5.19 -8.32
N ARG A 564 -46.45 -4.69 -7.37
CA ARG A 564 -46.17 -5.34 -6.09
C ARG A 564 -46.29 -4.33 -4.95
N THR A 565 -47.50 -4.15 -4.42
CA THR A 565 -47.70 -3.47 -3.13
C THR A 565 -47.14 -4.36 -2.02
N VAL A 566 -46.30 -3.82 -1.14
CA VAL A 566 -45.75 -4.50 0.05
C VAL A 566 -45.90 -3.61 1.29
N TYR A 567 -45.68 -4.15 2.49
CA TYR A 567 -45.65 -3.36 3.72
C TYR A 567 -44.39 -3.67 4.55
N TYR A 568 -43.68 -2.62 4.94
CA TYR A 568 -42.49 -2.67 5.80
C TYR A 568 -42.84 -2.17 7.20
N SER A 569 -42.54 -2.93 8.25
CA SER A 569 -43.12 -2.73 9.58
C SER A 569 -42.72 -1.40 10.25
N GLU A 570 -43.72 -0.72 10.81
CA GLU A 570 -43.56 0.46 11.67
C GLU A 570 -43.43 0.09 13.16
N ALA A 571 -43.66 -1.18 13.53
CA ALA A 571 -43.62 -1.63 14.93
C ALA A 571 -42.17 -1.85 15.43
N LYS A 572 -41.86 -1.37 16.64
CA LYS A 572 -40.49 -1.36 17.21
C LYS A 572 -39.81 -2.74 17.26
N SER A 573 -40.57 -3.82 17.38
CA SER A 573 -40.08 -5.21 17.47
C SER A 573 -39.49 -5.74 16.16
N ASN A 574 -39.91 -5.21 15.01
CA ASN A 574 -39.51 -5.67 13.68
C ASN A 574 -39.35 -4.49 12.69
N TYR A 575 -38.97 -3.32 13.20
CA TYR A 575 -38.97 -2.06 12.47
C TYR A 575 -38.16 -2.13 11.16
N GLY A 576 -38.79 -1.74 10.05
CA GLY A 576 -38.20 -1.80 8.71
C GLY A 576 -38.26 -3.17 8.02
N GLN A 577 -38.75 -4.23 8.66
CA GLN A 577 -38.83 -5.57 8.05
C GLN A 577 -40.11 -5.72 7.21
N MET A 578 -40.01 -6.30 6.02
CA MET A 578 -41.17 -6.63 5.19
C MET A 578 -42.04 -7.68 5.90
N LEU A 579 -43.36 -7.48 5.89
CA LEU A 579 -44.33 -8.43 6.46
C LEU A 579 -44.85 -9.43 5.42
N TYR A 580 -45.31 -10.58 5.93
CA TYR A 580 -45.74 -11.74 5.15
C TYR A 580 -47.00 -12.37 5.78
N GLY A 581 -47.83 -13.04 4.99
CA GLY A 581 -49.03 -13.73 5.46
C GLY A 581 -50.14 -12.78 5.93
N ASN A 582 -51.00 -13.30 6.80
CA ASN A 582 -52.13 -12.58 7.40
C ASN A 582 -51.63 -11.56 8.44
N GLN A 583 -51.98 -10.28 8.30
CA GLN A 583 -51.43 -9.18 9.10
C GLN A 583 -52.50 -8.13 9.46
N VAL A 584 -52.55 -7.72 10.74
CA VAL A 584 -53.38 -6.61 11.20
C VAL A 584 -52.57 -5.32 11.15
N ILE A 585 -52.95 -4.38 10.28
CA ILE A 585 -52.31 -3.07 10.13
C ILE A 585 -53.40 -2.01 10.34
N ASN A 586 -53.23 -1.15 11.36
CA ASN A 586 -54.18 -0.08 11.71
C ASN A 586 -55.65 -0.56 11.80
N GLY A 587 -55.87 -1.71 12.45
CA GLY A 587 -57.19 -2.33 12.63
C GLY A 587 -57.76 -3.04 11.40
N LYS A 588 -57.10 -2.96 10.24
CA LYS A 588 -57.49 -3.64 8.99
C LYS A 588 -56.66 -4.89 8.78
N ASN A 589 -57.29 -5.93 8.26
CA ASN A 589 -56.69 -7.26 8.11
C ASN A 589 -56.30 -7.49 6.65
N TYR A 590 -55.01 -7.60 6.37
CA TYR A 590 -54.42 -7.75 5.04
C TYR A 590 -53.78 -9.14 4.88
N TYR A 591 -53.59 -9.59 3.64
CA TYR A 591 -52.78 -10.79 3.37
C TYR A 591 -51.66 -10.48 2.37
N PHE A 592 -50.42 -10.66 2.80
CA PHE A 592 -49.22 -10.54 1.99
C PHE A 592 -48.74 -11.94 1.58
N ASP A 593 -48.29 -12.08 0.34
CA ASP A 593 -47.74 -13.34 -0.17
C ASP A 593 -46.55 -13.82 0.67
N THR A 594 -46.57 -15.08 1.10
CA THR A 594 -45.58 -15.63 2.06
C THR A 594 -44.18 -15.85 1.48
N THR A 595 -43.98 -15.60 0.18
CA THR A 595 -42.65 -15.71 -0.48
C THR A 595 -42.14 -14.33 -0.92
N THR A 596 -43.03 -13.47 -1.44
CA THR A 596 -42.67 -12.21 -2.12
C THR A 596 -43.06 -10.94 -1.35
N GLY A 597 -43.84 -11.07 -0.26
CA GLY A 597 -44.43 -9.96 0.48
C GLY A 597 -45.50 -9.18 -0.29
N ALA A 598 -45.88 -9.61 -1.49
CA ALA A 598 -46.85 -8.91 -2.33
C ALA A 598 -48.27 -9.02 -1.76
N MET A 599 -48.93 -7.89 -1.51
CA MET A 599 -50.31 -7.83 -1.01
C MET A 599 -51.26 -8.48 -2.03
N ARG A 600 -51.94 -9.55 -1.62
CA ARG A 600 -52.94 -10.23 -2.43
C ARG A 600 -54.19 -9.36 -2.55
N LYS A 601 -54.86 -9.40 -3.71
CA LYS A 601 -56.08 -8.64 -4.04
C LYS A 601 -56.99 -9.51 -4.91
N GLY A 602 -58.30 -9.42 -4.72
CA GLY A 602 -59.33 -10.09 -5.52
C GLY A 602 -59.19 -11.61 -5.64
N THR A 603 -58.70 -12.30 -4.61
CA THR A 603 -58.28 -13.71 -4.72
C THR A 603 -58.42 -14.50 -3.42
N LEU A 604 -58.47 -15.83 -3.52
CA LEU A 604 -58.45 -16.73 -2.38
C LEU A 604 -57.02 -16.99 -1.91
N VAL A 605 -56.83 -17.07 -0.60
CA VAL A 605 -55.56 -17.38 0.05
C VAL A 605 -55.75 -18.56 1.01
N PHE A 606 -54.78 -19.47 1.00
CA PHE A 606 -54.79 -20.68 1.83
C PHE A 606 -53.93 -20.46 3.08
N ASP A 607 -54.55 -20.54 4.26
CA ASP A 607 -53.84 -20.62 5.53
C ASP A 607 -53.40 -22.07 5.75
N LYS A 608 -52.10 -22.31 5.55
CA LYS A 608 -51.45 -23.61 5.74
C LYS A 608 -51.50 -24.12 7.18
N THR A 609 -51.70 -23.25 8.16
CA THR A 609 -51.66 -23.57 9.59
C THR A 609 -53.00 -24.14 10.03
N ASN A 610 -54.07 -23.47 9.61
CA ASN A 610 -55.45 -23.80 9.98
C ASN A 610 -56.14 -24.67 8.90
N HIS A 611 -55.47 -24.92 7.78
CA HIS A 611 -56.03 -25.58 6.59
C HIS A 611 -57.29 -24.89 6.01
N THR A 612 -57.42 -23.58 6.19
CA THR A 612 -58.61 -22.81 5.78
C THR A 612 -58.36 -21.92 4.57
N LEU A 613 -59.40 -21.67 3.77
CA LEU A 613 -59.39 -20.62 2.74
C LEU A 613 -60.01 -19.33 3.25
N SER A 614 -59.41 -18.20 2.90
CA SER A 614 -59.96 -16.85 3.09
C SER A 614 -59.97 -16.10 1.76
N TYR A 615 -60.95 -15.22 1.54
CA TYR A 615 -60.95 -14.32 0.38
C TYR A 615 -60.35 -12.97 0.73
N VAL A 616 -59.53 -12.44 -0.17
CA VAL A 616 -58.94 -11.10 -0.08
C VAL A 616 -59.58 -10.25 -1.17
N THR A 617 -60.22 -9.15 -0.79
CA THR A 617 -60.99 -8.29 -1.69
C THR A 617 -60.10 -7.53 -2.67
N SER A 618 -60.70 -6.83 -3.64
CA SER A 618 -59.99 -5.93 -4.57
C SER A 618 -59.14 -4.86 -3.86
N GLU A 619 -59.55 -4.46 -2.66
CA GLU A 619 -58.89 -3.46 -1.81
C GLU A 619 -57.74 -4.05 -0.97
N GLY A 620 -57.52 -5.36 -1.04
CA GLY A 620 -56.48 -6.07 -0.27
C GLY A 620 -56.91 -6.53 1.14
N LEU A 621 -58.19 -6.39 1.49
CA LEU A 621 -58.72 -6.72 2.82
C LEU A 621 -59.21 -8.17 2.88
N VAL A 622 -58.96 -8.86 3.99
CA VAL A 622 -59.53 -10.19 4.24
C VAL A 622 -61.02 -10.07 4.54
N ALA A 623 -61.86 -10.74 3.74
CA ALA A 623 -63.30 -10.83 3.92
C ALA A 623 -63.67 -11.51 5.25
N LYS A 624 -64.62 -10.93 6.00
CA LYS A 624 -65.14 -11.48 7.27
C LYS A 624 -66.63 -11.18 7.45
N ASN A 625 -67.34 -12.09 8.12
CA ASN A 625 -68.73 -11.97 8.58
C ASN A 625 -69.74 -11.51 7.50
N MET A 626 -69.50 -11.87 6.23
CA MET A 626 -70.27 -11.38 5.08
C MET A 626 -70.24 -12.38 3.93
N LYS A 627 -71.22 -12.23 3.02
CA LYS A 627 -71.19 -12.87 1.70
C LYS A 627 -70.36 -12.05 0.71
N TYR A 628 -69.57 -12.72 -0.12
CA TYR A 628 -68.86 -12.11 -1.25
C TYR A 628 -69.16 -12.84 -2.56
N LYS A 629 -69.28 -12.07 -3.65
CA LYS A 629 -69.39 -12.63 -5.01
C LYS A 629 -68.01 -12.83 -5.61
N ILE A 630 -67.68 -14.06 -5.97
CA ILE A 630 -66.44 -14.43 -6.67
C ILE A 630 -66.86 -15.13 -7.96
N ASN A 631 -66.46 -14.60 -9.12
CA ASN A 631 -66.93 -15.03 -10.45
C ASN A 631 -68.47 -15.14 -10.53
N ASN A 632 -69.17 -14.16 -9.97
CA ASN A 632 -70.64 -14.06 -9.87
C ASN A 632 -71.36 -15.12 -8.99
N VAL A 633 -70.63 -16.01 -8.31
CA VAL A 633 -71.18 -16.95 -7.31
C VAL A 633 -71.00 -16.37 -5.90
N GLU A 634 -72.02 -16.47 -5.04
CA GLU A 634 -71.93 -16.03 -3.63
C GLU A 634 -71.29 -17.09 -2.74
N TYR A 635 -70.33 -16.67 -1.92
CA TYR A 635 -69.66 -17.48 -0.90
C TYR A 635 -69.76 -16.80 0.46
N VAL A 636 -69.94 -17.59 1.52
CA VAL A 636 -70.06 -17.10 2.91
C VAL A 636 -68.68 -17.14 3.58
N PHE A 637 -68.33 -16.06 4.28
CA PHE A 637 -67.12 -15.99 5.10
C PHE A 637 -67.49 -15.68 6.55
N ASN A 638 -67.05 -16.53 7.47
CA ASN A 638 -67.42 -16.46 8.89
C ASN A 638 -66.72 -15.29 9.61
N VAL A 639 -66.94 -15.18 10.94
CA VAL A 639 -66.37 -14.10 11.77
C VAL A 639 -64.83 -14.06 11.79
N ALA A 640 -64.15 -15.20 11.58
CA ALA A 640 -62.69 -15.25 11.47
C ALA A 640 -62.19 -14.80 10.09
N GLY A 641 -63.03 -14.98 9.05
CA GLY A 641 -62.72 -14.77 7.64
C GLY A 641 -62.48 -16.05 6.86
N VAL A 642 -62.93 -17.19 7.39
CA VAL A 642 -62.83 -18.50 6.74
C VAL A 642 -64.04 -18.72 5.84
N LEU A 643 -63.80 -19.19 4.62
CA LEU A 643 -64.81 -19.66 3.67
C LEU A 643 -65.56 -20.86 4.25
N GLU A 644 -66.89 -20.84 4.23
CA GLU A 644 -67.73 -21.97 4.64
C GLU A 644 -68.13 -22.85 3.43
N HIS A 645 -67.81 -24.15 3.49
CA HIS A 645 -68.18 -25.16 2.50
C HIS A 645 -68.46 -26.53 3.16
N LEU A 646 -69.16 -27.41 2.45
CA LEU A 646 -69.44 -28.79 2.88
C LEU A 646 -68.34 -29.76 2.40
N GLN A 647 -68.28 -30.98 2.96
CA GLN A 647 -67.33 -32.01 2.54
C GLN A 647 -67.46 -32.33 1.04
N GLY A 648 -66.35 -32.28 0.29
CA GLY A 648 -66.29 -32.69 -1.11
C GLY A 648 -65.35 -31.86 -1.97
N GLU A 649 -65.26 -32.22 -3.26
CA GLU A 649 -64.60 -31.40 -4.27
C GLU A 649 -65.41 -30.12 -4.55
N ALA A 650 -64.73 -28.98 -4.63
CA ALA A 650 -65.34 -27.68 -4.91
C ALA A 650 -64.53 -26.92 -5.96
N ASN A 651 -65.16 -26.50 -7.06
CA ASN A 651 -64.56 -25.53 -7.97
C ASN A 651 -64.92 -24.11 -7.50
N ILE A 652 -63.92 -23.39 -6.99
CA ILE A 652 -64.08 -22.06 -6.45
C ILE A 652 -63.16 -21.12 -7.23
N ALA A 653 -63.74 -20.10 -7.86
CA ALA A 653 -63.02 -19.16 -8.73
C ALA A 653 -62.18 -19.86 -9.83
N GLY A 654 -62.71 -20.94 -10.42
CA GLY A 654 -62.03 -21.73 -11.47
C GLY A 654 -61.05 -22.79 -10.95
N ASN A 655 -60.74 -22.79 -9.66
CA ASN A 655 -59.73 -23.68 -9.05
C ASN A 655 -60.42 -24.76 -8.22
N TRP A 656 -59.95 -26.01 -8.31
CA TRP A 656 -60.50 -27.14 -7.55
C TRP A 656 -59.79 -27.33 -6.20
N TYR A 657 -60.59 -27.46 -5.15
CA TYR A 657 -60.20 -27.74 -3.76
C TYR A 657 -60.97 -28.96 -3.24
N LEU A 658 -60.55 -29.55 -2.12
CA LEU A 658 -61.21 -30.68 -1.47
C LEU A 658 -61.41 -30.40 0.02
N PHE A 659 -62.65 -30.42 0.50
CA PHE A 659 -63.01 -30.13 1.89
C PHE A 659 -63.29 -31.40 2.70
N ASP A 660 -62.86 -31.41 3.97
CA ASP A 660 -63.22 -32.43 4.98
C ASP A 660 -64.59 -32.14 5.65
N ASN A 661 -64.96 -32.92 6.66
CA ASN A 661 -66.21 -32.72 7.42
C ASN A 661 -66.19 -31.52 8.38
N ASN A 662 -65.02 -30.92 8.61
CA ASN A 662 -64.79 -29.82 9.54
C ASN A 662 -64.52 -28.49 8.81
N ASN A 663 -64.72 -28.45 7.48
CA ASN A 663 -64.42 -27.32 6.61
C ASN A 663 -62.91 -26.97 6.51
N HIS A 664 -62.03 -27.93 6.76
CA HIS A 664 -60.61 -27.85 6.38
C HIS A 664 -60.42 -28.27 4.93
N VAL A 665 -59.43 -27.68 4.25
CA VAL A 665 -59.04 -28.04 2.89
C VAL A 665 -57.86 -29.02 2.91
N LEU A 666 -58.06 -30.15 2.26
CA LEU A 666 -57.10 -31.24 2.16
C LEU A 666 -56.01 -30.94 1.12
N ILE A 667 -54.82 -31.45 1.39
CA ILE A 667 -53.60 -31.28 0.58
C ILE A 667 -52.88 -32.62 0.39
N GLY A 668 -51.86 -32.65 -0.47
CA GLY A 668 -51.10 -33.85 -0.81
C GLY A 668 -51.86 -34.78 -1.75
N PHE A 669 -51.43 -36.04 -1.81
CA PHE A 669 -52.14 -37.09 -2.55
C PHE A 669 -53.44 -37.46 -1.86
N GLN A 670 -54.53 -37.52 -2.61
CA GLN A 670 -55.87 -37.84 -2.12
C GLN A 670 -56.51 -38.88 -3.04
N THR A 671 -57.29 -39.81 -2.47
CA THR A 671 -58.12 -40.76 -3.25
C THR A 671 -59.57 -40.35 -3.09
N LEU A 672 -60.21 -40.01 -4.19
CA LEU A 672 -61.57 -39.47 -4.23
C LEU A 672 -62.62 -40.61 -4.22
N LYS A 673 -63.88 -40.24 -3.97
CA LYS A 673 -65.02 -41.19 -3.84
C LYS A 673 -65.31 -41.98 -5.14
N ASP A 674 -64.81 -41.51 -6.29
CA ASP A 674 -64.89 -42.16 -7.60
C ASP A 674 -63.65 -43.02 -7.94
N GLY A 675 -62.69 -43.13 -7.01
CA GLY A 675 -61.44 -43.86 -7.19
C GLY A 675 -60.31 -43.08 -7.85
N ARG A 676 -60.50 -41.82 -8.28
CA ARG A 676 -59.39 -40.99 -8.77
C ARG A 676 -58.36 -40.76 -7.66
N LYS A 677 -57.10 -41.11 -7.93
CA LYS A 677 -55.95 -40.57 -7.18
C LYS A 677 -55.59 -39.21 -7.77
N VAL A 678 -55.63 -38.16 -6.97
CA VAL A 678 -55.34 -36.77 -7.36
C VAL A 678 -54.30 -36.17 -6.40
N TYR A 679 -53.81 -34.97 -6.69
CA TYR A 679 -52.90 -34.25 -5.81
C TYR A 679 -53.29 -32.77 -5.65
N TYR A 680 -53.50 -32.33 -4.42
CA TYR A 680 -53.77 -30.93 -4.06
C TYR A 680 -52.50 -30.29 -3.49
N SER A 681 -52.09 -29.15 -4.04
CA SER A 681 -50.79 -28.53 -3.72
C SER A 681 -50.71 -28.04 -2.26
N PRO A 682 -49.73 -28.47 -1.45
CA PRO A 682 -49.49 -27.94 -0.10
C PRO A 682 -49.18 -26.44 -0.02
N ASN A 683 -49.03 -25.75 -1.16
CA ASN A 683 -48.76 -24.32 -1.21
C ASN A 683 -50.03 -23.46 -1.27
N ASN A 684 -51.13 -23.98 -1.80
CA ASN A 684 -52.36 -23.22 -2.08
C ASN A 684 -53.66 -24.07 -2.05
N ALA A 685 -53.56 -25.35 -1.69
CA ALA A 685 -54.63 -26.35 -1.68
C ALA A 685 -55.35 -26.62 -3.01
N GLN A 686 -54.77 -26.21 -4.15
CA GLN A 686 -55.37 -26.38 -5.48
C GLN A 686 -54.98 -27.72 -6.12
N MET A 687 -55.95 -28.40 -6.76
CA MET A 687 -55.70 -29.62 -7.53
C MET A 687 -54.67 -29.36 -8.65
N GLN A 688 -53.80 -30.33 -8.90
CA GLN A 688 -52.72 -30.22 -9.88
C GLN A 688 -53.00 -31.03 -11.15
N TYR A 689 -52.47 -30.52 -12.27
CA TYR A 689 -52.74 -31.00 -13.63
C TYR A 689 -51.43 -31.13 -14.42
N GLY A 690 -51.36 -32.07 -15.36
CA GLY A 690 -50.17 -32.35 -16.17
C GLY A 690 -48.97 -32.80 -15.34
N GLN A 691 -47.76 -32.66 -15.89
CA GLN A 691 -46.54 -33.04 -15.18
C GLN A 691 -46.28 -32.16 -13.95
N LYS A 692 -45.90 -32.78 -12.84
CA LYS A 692 -45.48 -32.12 -11.59
C LYS A 692 -44.31 -32.86 -10.96
N TYR A 693 -43.35 -32.09 -10.44
CA TYR A 693 -42.27 -32.60 -9.61
C TYR A 693 -42.69 -32.48 -8.14
N ILE A 694 -42.78 -33.62 -7.44
CA ILE A 694 -43.27 -33.75 -6.06
C ILE A 694 -42.29 -34.68 -5.34
N ASP A 695 -41.76 -34.24 -4.19
CA ASP A 695 -40.95 -35.03 -3.27
C ASP A 695 -39.83 -35.88 -3.93
N GLY A 696 -39.14 -35.28 -4.91
CA GLY A 696 -38.02 -35.91 -5.63
C GLY A 696 -38.39 -36.65 -6.94
N HIS A 697 -39.68 -36.79 -7.25
CA HIS A 697 -40.15 -37.58 -8.39
C HIS A 697 -41.07 -36.78 -9.31
N TRP A 698 -41.06 -37.12 -10.60
CA TRP A 698 -42.05 -36.63 -11.56
C TRP A 698 -43.28 -37.52 -11.58
N TYR A 699 -44.45 -36.90 -11.49
CA TYR A 699 -45.78 -37.49 -11.67
C TYR A 699 -46.48 -36.77 -12.83
N ASN A 700 -47.52 -37.39 -13.39
CA ASN A 700 -48.38 -36.75 -14.38
C ASN A 700 -49.85 -36.92 -14.02
N PHE A 701 -50.59 -35.83 -13.98
CA PHE A 701 -52.02 -35.80 -13.68
C PHE A 701 -52.81 -35.46 -14.95
N ASP A 702 -54.00 -36.02 -15.12
CA ASP A 702 -54.86 -35.69 -16.23
C ASP A 702 -55.23 -34.20 -16.25
N ILE A 703 -55.20 -33.58 -17.42
CA ILE A 703 -55.38 -32.14 -17.58
C ILE A 703 -56.84 -31.67 -17.46
N HIS A 704 -57.81 -32.59 -17.40
CA HIS A 704 -59.23 -32.29 -17.28
C HIS A 704 -59.78 -32.66 -15.89
N ASN A 705 -59.42 -33.84 -15.35
CA ASN A 705 -59.98 -34.35 -14.09
C ASN A 705 -58.97 -34.56 -12.94
N GLY A 706 -57.68 -34.24 -13.15
CA GLY A 706 -56.64 -34.33 -12.13
C GLY A 706 -56.18 -35.75 -11.77
N ALA A 707 -56.69 -36.80 -12.43
CA ALA A 707 -56.35 -38.19 -12.11
C ALA A 707 -54.88 -38.52 -12.46
N MET A 708 -54.14 -39.09 -11.50
CA MET A 708 -52.76 -39.52 -11.67
C MET A 708 -52.66 -40.63 -12.73
N LYS A 709 -51.80 -40.42 -13.73
CA LYS A 709 -51.56 -41.36 -14.83
C LYS A 709 -50.39 -42.29 -14.52
N ILE A 710 -50.52 -43.54 -14.95
CA ILE A 710 -49.54 -44.62 -14.82
C ILE A 710 -49.35 -45.31 -16.18
N GLY A 711 -48.30 -46.13 -16.31
CA GLY A 711 -47.95 -46.83 -17.55
C GLY A 711 -47.20 -45.95 -18.55
N PHE A 712 -47.19 -46.38 -19.82
CA PHE A 712 -46.61 -45.62 -20.93
C PHE A 712 -47.47 -44.41 -21.28
N ILE A 713 -46.90 -43.21 -21.20
CA ILE A 713 -47.56 -41.95 -21.50
C ILE A 713 -46.78 -41.22 -22.60
N ASN A 714 -47.45 -40.99 -23.73
CA ASN A 714 -46.99 -40.04 -24.73
C ASN A 714 -47.29 -38.60 -24.27
N ILE A 715 -46.34 -37.69 -24.45
CA ILE A 715 -46.42 -36.27 -24.11
C ILE A 715 -46.13 -35.49 -25.41
N PRO A 716 -47.16 -35.20 -26.24
CA PRO A 716 -46.98 -34.63 -27.56
C PRO A 716 -46.26 -33.28 -27.55
N GLU A 717 -46.51 -32.46 -26.52
CA GLU A 717 -45.92 -31.12 -26.33
C GLU A 717 -44.40 -31.17 -26.08
N GLN A 718 -43.87 -32.35 -25.73
CA GLN A 718 -42.45 -32.61 -25.51
C GLN A 718 -41.90 -33.69 -26.47
N ASN A 719 -42.70 -34.13 -27.45
CA ASN A 719 -42.37 -35.16 -28.44
C ASN A 719 -41.70 -36.42 -27.84
N LYS A 720 -42.18 -36.90 -26.69
CA LYS A 720 -41.61 -38.08 -26.02
C LYS A 720 -42.66 -39.01 -25.42
N THR A 721 -42.36 -40.29 -25.44
CA THR A 721 -43.01 -41.29 -24.58
C THR A 721 -42.16 -41.48 -23.32
N VAL A 722 -42.81 -41.54 -22.16
CA VAL A 722 -42.19 -41.85 -20.86
C VAL A 722 -42.99 -42.98 -20.19
N TYR A 723 -42.48 -43.58 -19.12
CA TYR A 723 -43.21 -44.57 -18.32
C TYR A 723 -43.33 -44.10 -16.87
N TYR A 724 -44.53 -44.18 -16.30
CA TYR A 724 -44.81 -43.95 -14.88
C TYR A 724 -45.16 -45.29 -14.22
N ALA A 725 -44.50 -45.65 -13.13
CA ALA A 725 -44.78 -46.88 -12.40
C ALA A 725 -46.16 -46.86 -11.71
N SER A 726 -46.59 -47.98 -11.11
CA SER A 726 -47.88 -48.11 -10.43
C SER A 726 -48.08 -47.17 -9.22
N ASN A 727 -47.00 -46.62 -8.67
CA ASN A 727 -47.00 -45.56 -7.66
C ASN A 727 -47.11 -44.14 -8.24
N GLY A 728 -47.15 -43.98 -9.56
CA GLY A 728 -47.23 -42.69 -10.26
C GLY A 728 -45.88 -42.05 -10.63
N GLN A 729 -44.74 -42.65 -10.26
CA GLN A 729 -43.42 -42.04 -10.45
C GLN A 729 -42.81 -42.36 -11.81
N MET A 730 -42.30 -41.34 -12.52
CA MET A 730 -41.60 -41.50 -13.80
C MET A 730 -40.32 -42.31 -13.64
N GLN A 731 -40.07 -43.22 -14.58
CA GLN A 731 -38.93 -44.14 -14.57
C GLN A 731 -37.81 -43.70 -15.52
N TYR A 732 -36.60 -44.15 -15.22
CA TYR A 732 -35.35 -43.72 -15.83
C TYR A 732 -34.39 -44.90 -16.04
N GLY A 733 -33.46 -44.80 -16.98
CA GLY A 733 -32.45 -45.84 -17.23
C GLY A 733 -33.01 -47.10 -17.89
N LYS A 734 -32.28 -48.22 -17.80
CA LYS A 734 -32.72 -49.53 -18.32
C LYS A 734 -33.75 -50.14 -17.36
N GLN A 735 -34.94 -50.46 -17.86
CA GLN A 735 -36.10 -50.91 -17.09
C GLN A 735 -36.70 -52.17 -17.70
N ASN A 736 -37.14 -53.13 -16.88
CA ASN A 736 -37.92 -54.29 -17.33
C ASN A 736 -39.40 -54.01 -17.03
N ILE A 737 -40.23 -53.98 -18.08
CA ILE A 737 -41.66 -53.71 -18.01
C ILE A 737 -42.36 -54.85 -18.76
N ASP A 738 -43.23 -55.58 -18.06
CA ASP A 738 -44.02 -56.70 -18.58
C ASP A 738 -43.18 -57.75 -19.33
N GLY A 739 -41.96 -58.02 -18.84
CA GLY A 739 -41.02 -58.99 -19.39
C GLY A 739 -40.07 -58.43 -20.46
N HIS A 740 -40.32 -57.22 -20.96
CA HIS A 740 -39.52 -56.58 -22.00
C HIS A 740 -38.58 -55.51 -21.43
N TRP A 741 -37.36 -55.42 -21.96
CA TRP A 741 -36.40 -54.39 -21.59
C TRP A 741 -36.58 -53.11 -22.41
N TYR A 742 -36.62 -51.97 -21.73
CA TYR A 742 -36.69 -50.62 -22.28
C TYR A 742 -35.52 -49.79 -21.75
N LEU A 743 -35.23 -48.66 -22.41
CA LEU A 743 -34.27 -47.66 -21.94
C LEU A 743 -34.92 -46.28 -21.94
N PHE A 744 -34.86 -45.57 -20.82
CA PHE A 744 -35.34 -44.19 -20.68
C PHE A 744 -34.16 -43.26 -20.38
N ASN A 745 -34.14 -42.10 -21.02
CA ASN A 745 -33.16 -41.04 -20.78
C ASN A 745 -33.18 -40.63 -19.30
N THR A 746 -32.01 -40.64 -18.66
CA THR A 746 -31.83 -40.43 -17.20
C THR A 746 -32.06 -38.99 -16.73
N PHE A 747 -32.29 -38.04 -17.64
CA PHE A 747 -32.59 -36.64 -17.30
C PHE A 747 -34.09 -36.31 -17.44
N ASP A 748 -34.71 -36.67 -18.57
CA ASP A 748 -36.07 -36.23 -18.93
C ASP A 748 -37.11 -37.37 -19.02
N GLY A 749 -36.70 -38.62 -18.82
CA GLY A 749 -37.54 -39.82 -18.87
C GLY A 749 -37.91 -40.28 -20.29
N ALA A 750 -37.39 -39.67 -21.36
CA ALA A 750 -37.75 -40.03 -22.74
C ALA A 750 -37.30 -41.45 -23.12
N MET A 751 -38.21 -42.26 -23.65
CA MET A 751 -37.95 -43.63 -24.10
C MET A 751 -37.04 -43.63 -25.35
N TYR A 752 -35.92 -44.33 -25.24
CA TYR A 752 -34.93 -44.49 -26.32
C TYR A 752 -35.44 -45.45 -27.39
N LYS A 753 -35.08 -45.18 -28.66
CA LYS A 753 -35.43 -45.95 -29.84
C LYS A 753 -34.28 -45.90 -30.86
N GLY A 754 -34.10 -46.99 -31.60
CA GLY A 754 -33.05 -47.14 -32.59
C GLY A 754 -31.79 -47.84 -32.06
N TRP A 755 -30.70 -47.69 -32.78
CA TRP A 755 -29.40 -48.28 -32.47
C TRP A 755 -28.65 -47.49 -31.39
N LEU A 756 -28.18 -48.19 -30.35
CA LEU A 756 -27.34 -47.67 -29.29
C LEU A 756 -25.97 -48.35 -29.34
N MET A 757 -24.89 -47.56 -29.41
CA MET A 757 -23.53 -48.03 -29.14
C MET A 757 -23.17 -47.70 -27.68
N SER A 758 -22.83 -48.72 -26.89
CA SER A 758 -22.44 -48.59 -25.48
C SER A 758 -21.07 -49.24 -25.28
N GLY A 759 -20.04 -48.42 -25.04
CA GLY A 759 -18.65 -48.85 -25.23
C GLY A 759 -18.44 -49.27 -26.69
N ASN A 760 -17.99 -50.51 -26.90
CA ASN A 760 -17.82 -51.11 -28.22
C ASN A 760 -19.05 -51.93 -28.67
N ASP A 761 -20.04 -52.12 -27.79
CA ASP A 761 -21.15 -53.05 -27.98
C ASP A 761 -22.39 -52.35 -28.55
N TRP A 762 -23.05 -52.99 -29.50
CA TRP A 762 -24.24 -52.47 -30.16
C TRP A 762 -25.51 -53.15 -29.65
N TYR A 763 -26.55 -52.35 -29.42
CA TYR A 763 -27.87 -52.75 -28.96
C TYR A 763 -28.92 -52.10 -29.86
N TYR A 764 -30.06 -52.75 -30.09
CA TYR A 764 -31.16 -52.16 -30.86
C TYR A 764 -32.45 -52.10 -30.03
N TYR A 765 -33.00 -50.91 -29.86
CA TYR A 765 -34.32 -50.69 -29.27
C TYR A 765 -35.32 -50.47 -30.41
N ASN A 766 -36.35 -51.30 -30.51
CA ASN A 766 -37.28 -51.34 -31.63
C ASN A 766 -37.93 -49.96 -31.90
N GLN A 767 -37.93 -49.53 -33.17
CA GLN A 767 -38.38 -48.19 -33.55
C GLN A 767 -39.88 -47.96 -33.31
N GLN A 768 -40.73 -48.99 -33.40
CA GLN A 768 -42.16 -48.87 -33.13
C GLN A 768 -42.45 -48.79 -31.62
N ASN A 769 -41.98 -49.75 -30.83
CA ASN A 769 -42.42 -49.95 -29.44
C ASN A 769 -41.36 -49.63 -28.36
N GLY A 770 -40.07 -49.49 -28.69
CA GLY A 770 -38.99 -49.19 -27.75
C GLY A 770 -38.39 -50.39 -27.00
N GLN A 771 -38.77 -51.62 -27.35
CA GLN A 771 -38.25 -52.83 -26.72
C GLN A 771 -36.85 -53.20 -27.23
N LEU A 772 -35.96 -53.62 -26.33
CA LEU A 772 -34.64 -54.14 -26.65
C LEU A 772 -34.74 -55.47 -27.42
N GLN A 773 -34.13 -55.53 -28.59
CA GLN A 773 -34.09 -56.72 -29.43
C GLN A 773 -33.16 -57.79 -28.84
N THR A 774 -33.61 -59.04 -28.88
CA THR A 774 -32.81 -60.25 -28.64
C THR A 774 -33.04 -61.24 -29.80
N GLY A 775 -32.16 -62.24 -29.97
CA GLY A 775 -32.27 -63.20 -31.07
C GLY A 775 -32.04 -62.59 -32.46
N SER A 776 -32.64 -63.17 -33.50
CA SER A 776 -32.45 -62.72 -34.89
C SER A 776 -33.49 -61.66 -35.31
N ALA A 777 -33.07 -60.62 -36.03
CA ALA A 777 -33.95 -59.57 -36.55
C ALA A 777 -33.44 -58.99 -37.89
N VAL A 778 -34.34 -58.52 -38.75
CA VAL A 778 -33.99 -57.75 -39.95
C VAL A 778 -34.27 -56.27 -39.70
N ILE A 779 -33.25 -55.44 -39.81
CA ILE A 779 -33.30 -53.99 -39.55
C ILE A 779 -32.72 -53.27 -40.76
N ASN A 780 -33.49 -52.35 -41.35
CA ASN A 780 -33.09 -51.59 -42.56
C ASN A 780 -32.60 -52.49 -43.73
N GLY A 781 -33.18 -53.68 -43.88
CA GLY A 781 -32.83 -54.65 -44.94
C GLY A 781 -31.61 -55.55 -44.63
N VAL A 782 -30.98 -55.40 -43.47
CA VAL A 782 -29.82 -56.19 -43.05
C VAL A 782 -30.22 -57.12 -41.90
N GLY A 783 -29.74 -58.37 -41.93
CA GLY A 783 -29.98 -59.37 -40.89
C GLY A 783 -28.96 -59.26 -39.75
N TYR A 784 -29.46 -59.22 -38.51
CA TYR A 784 -28.68 -59.11 -37.28
C TYR A 784 -29.03 -60.25 -36.32
N ASN A 785 -28.07 -60.61 -35.46
CA ASN A 785 -28.28 -61.49 -34.33
C ASN A 785 -27.88 -60.77 -33.04
N PHE A 786 -28.62 -60.99 -31.96
CA PHE A 786 -28.40 -60.42 -30.64
C PHE A 786 -28.42 -61.54 -29.58
N ASP A 787 -27.59 -61.43 -28.56
CA ASP A 787 -27.57 -62.36 -27.42
C ASP A 787 -28.79 -62.17 -26.50
N GLY A 788 -28.86 -62.97 -25.43
CA GLY A 788 -29.94 -62.87 -24.43
C GLY A 788 -29.94 -61.57 -23.61
N ASN A 789 -28.89 -60.76 -23.67
CA ASN A 789 -28.78 -59.45 -23.03
C ASN A 789 -29.13 -58.28 -23.99
N GLY A 790 -29.31 -58.58 -25.29
CA GLY A 790 -29.57 -57.65 -26.37
C GLY A 790 -28.31 -57.08 -27.04
N LYS A 791 -27.13 -57.62 -26.75
CA LYS A 791 -25.86 -57.26 -27.39
C LYS A 791 -25.76 -57.91 -28.77
N GLN A 792 -25.39 -57.15 -29.79
CA GLN A 792 -25.20 -57.66 -31.13
C GLN A 792 -24.05 -58.68 -31.19
N ILE A 793 -24.31 -59.80 -31.86
CA ILE A 793 -23.33 -60.82 -32.24
C ILE A 793 -22.83 -60.49 -33.65
N LEU A 794 -21.56 -60.08 -33.76
CA LEU A 794 -20.91 -59.81 -35.05
C LEU A 794 -20.48 -61.11 -35.74
N ASN A 795 -20.53 -61.13 -37.08
CA ASN A 795 -20.02 -62.23 -37.92
C ASN A 795 -18.60 -61.94 -38.48
N TYR A 796 -17.88 -61.08 -37.79
CA TYR A 796 -16.48 -60.68 -37.97
C TYR A 796 -15.94 -60.16 -36.62
N SER A 797 -14.62 -60.12 -36.43
CA SER A 797 -13.99 -59.58 -35.21
C SER A 797 -13.38 -58.20 -35.47
N ILE A 798 -13.70 -57.22 -34.62
CA ILE A 798 -13.05 -55.91 -34.61
C ILE A 798 -11.87 -55.93 -33.64
N ASP A 799 -10.71 -55.54 -34.14
CA ASP A 799 -9.49 -55.25 -33.39
C ASP A 799 -9.43 -53.74 -33.11
N TYR A 800 -9.32 -53.37 -31.84
CA TYR A 800 -9.35 -52.00 -31.36
C TYR A 800 -7.96 -51.43 -31.04
N ARG A 801 -6.86 -52.15 -31.37
CA ARG A 801 -5.47 -51.70 -31.07
C ARG A 801 -5.07 -50.37 -31.72
N TYR A 802 -5.79 -49.95 -32.77
CA TYR A 802 -5.54 -48.69 -33.48
C TYR A 802 -6.74 -47.72 -33.42
N ALA A 803 -7.73 -48.00 -32.56
CA ALA A 803 -8.90 -47.15 -32.39
C ALA A 803 -8.49 -45.84 -31.70
N LEU A 804 -8.84 -44.71 -32.32
CA LEU A 804 -8.52 -43.39 -31.77
C LEU A 804 -9.23 -43.19 -30.42
N PRO A 805 -8.54 -42.68 -29.38
CA PRO A 805 -9.17 -42.30 -28.13
C PRO A 805 -10.05 -41.04 -28.32
N ALA A 806 -11.01 -40.81 -27.41
CA ALA A 806 -11.86 -39.62 -27.47
C ALA A 806 -11.01 -38.32 -27.46
N GLY A 807 -11.34 -37.36 -28.34
CA GLY A 807 -10.52 -36.18 -28.58
C GLY A 807 -9.31 -36.39 -29.50
N LYS A 808 -9.26 -37.50 -30.27
CA LYS A 808 -8.33 -37.71 -31.40
C LYS A 808 -9.11 -38.06 -32.66
N GLY A 809 -8.68 -37.49 -33.78
CA GLY A 809 -9.51 -37.36 -34.97
C GLY A 809 -10.54 -36.24 -34.81
N ASP A 810 -11.61 -36.31 -35.60
CA ASP A 810 -12.72 -35.37 -35.61
C ASP A 810 -13.89 -35.90 -34.78
N ASP A 811 -14.36 -35.10 -33.80
CA ASP A 811 -15.48 -35.47 -32.94
C ASP A 811 -16.87 -35.10 -33.54
N GLU A 812 -16.94 -34.37 -34.66
CA GLU A 812 -18.20 -33.97 -35.31
C GLU A 812 -19.02 -35.20 -35.74
N THR A 813 -20.35 -35.16 -35.58
CA THR A 813 -21.25 -36.25 -35.99
C THR A 813 -21.58 -36.13 -37.48
N ALA A 814 -21.18 -37.11 -38.28
CA ALA A 814 -21.46 -37.12 -39.71
C ALA A 814 -22.94 -37.43 -40.02
N ALA A 815 -23.49 -36.82 -41.05
CA ALA A 815 -24.86 -37.10 -41.50
C ALA A 815 -24.94 -38.48 -42.17
N ASN A 816 -25.94 -39.29 -41.82
CA ASN A 816 -26.09 -40.68 -42.26
C ASN A 816 -26.49 -40.86 -43.75
N ASN A 817 -25.78 -40.26 -44.71
CA ASN A 817 -26.14 -40.27 -46.12
C ASN A 817 -25.33 -41.30 -46.93
N TYR A 818 -24.04 -41.44 -46.67
CA TYR A 818 -23.12 -42.33 -47.37
C TYR A 818 -22.45 -43.32 -46.42
N LEU A 819 -22.04 -44.46 -46.96
CA LEU A 819 -20.94 -45.26 -46.42
C LEU A 819 -19.93 -45.39 -47.55
N ILE A 820 -18.67 -45.02 -47.31
CA ILE A 820 -17.67 -44.89 -48.39
C ILE A 820 -16.71 -46.09 -48.36
N LEU A 821 -16.47 -46.63 -49.55
CA LEU A 821 -15.67 -47.81 -49.84
C LEU A 821 -14.37 -47.39 -50.54
N HIS A 822 -13.26 -47.58 -49.85
CA HIS A 822 -11.89 -47.21 -50.21
C HIS A 822 -11.04 -48.47 -50.42
N GLU A 823 -9.86 -48.31 -51.02
CA GLU A 823 -8.90 -49.40 -51.17
C GLU A 823 -7.46 -48.87 -51.20
N VAL A 824 -6.57 -49.50 -50.44
CA VAL A 824 -5.30 -48.88 -50.06
C VAL A 824 -4.37 -48.73 -51.27
N GLY A 825 -3.94 -47.50 -51.57
CA GLY A 825 -3.23 -47.16 -52.79
C GLY A 825 -1.92 -47.93 -53.08
N THR A 826 -1.33 -48.59 -52.07
CA THR A 826 -0.09 -49.37 -52.18
C THR A 826 -0.25 -50.80 -51.63
N GLU A 827 0.54 -51.75 -52.14
CA GLU A 827 0.41 -53.18 -51.78
C GLU A 827 0.80 -53.43 -50.31
N SER A 828 -0.20 -53.41 -49.41
CA SER A 828 0.00 -53.35 -47.96
C SER A 828 -1.20 -53.90 -47.17
N GLY A 829 -0.92 -54.62 -46.08
CA GLY A 829 -1.94 -55.22 -45.20
C GLY A 829 -2.70 -54.20 -44.33
N ALA A 830 -3.82 -54.64 -43.76
CA ALA A 830 -4.75 -53.77 -43.05
C ALA A 830 -4.21 -53.26 -41.72
N ALA A 831 -3.51 -54.08 -40.93
CA ALA A 831 -2.86 -53.63 -39.69
C ALA A 831 -1.84 -52.50 -39.94
N THR A 832 -1.15 -52.51 -41.08
CA THR A 832 -0.15 -51.50 -41.44
C THR A 832 -0.82 -50.16 -41.71
N ASN A 833 -1.91 -50.16 -42.47
CA ASN A 833 -2.66 -48.95 -42.81
C ASN A 833 -3.44 -48.41 -41.60
N ALA A 834 -4.07 -49.28 -40.81
CA ALA A 834 -4.76 -48.87 -39.58
C ALA A 834 -3.81 -48.21 -38.58
N ARG A 835 -2.61 -48.77 -38.40
CA ARG A 835 -1.53 -48.15 -37.62
C ARG A 835 -1.07 -46.82 -38.21
N TYR A 836 -0.87 -46.75 -39.53
CA TYR A 836 -0.46 -45.50 -40.20
C TYR A 836 -1.47 -44.36 -39.94
N PHE A 837 -2.76 -44.63 -40.10
CA PHE A 837 -3.81 -43.64 -39.82
C PHE A 837 -3.85 -43.24 -38.34
N HIS A 838 -3.73 -44.19 -37.42
CA HIS A 838 -3.65 -43.93 -35.98
C HIS A 838 -2.43 -43.07 -35.60
N ASP A 839 -1.24 -43.43 -36.08
CA ASP A 839 0.04 -42.82 -35.71
C ASP A 839 0.25 -41.44 -36.37
N THR A 840 -0.46 -41.13 -37.47
CA THR A 840 -0.31 -39.88 -38.24
C THR A 840 -1.50 -38.92 -38.18
N VAL A 841 -2.57 -39.24 -37.44
CA VAL A 841 -3.80 -38.42 -37.39
C VAL A 841 -3.54 -36.95 -37.05
N ASP A 842 -2.61 -36.67 -36.13
CA ASP A 842 -2.23 -35.32 -35.67
C ASP A 842 -1.43 -34.50 -36.71
N THR A 843 -1.00 -35.12 -37.82
CA THR A 843 -0.07 -34.52 -38.80
C THR A 843 -0.50 -34.63 -40.26
N ASN A 844 -1.32 -35.64 -40.57
CA ASN A 844 -1.81 -35.93 -41.92
C ASN A 844 -3.33 -35.69 -42.05
N GLU A 845 -4.05 -35.62 -40.91
CA GLU A 845 -5.51 -35.48 -40.74
C GLU A 845 -6.39 -36.56 -41.43
N ALA A 846 -5.95 -37.18 -42.53
CA ALA A 846 -6.68 -38.21 -43.26
C ALA A 846 -6.62 -39.58 -42.56
N TYR A 847 -7.81 -40.11 -42.25
CA TYR A 847 -8.05 -41.48 -41.75
C TYR A 847 -9.46 -41.94 -42.15
N VAL A 848 -9.72 -43.25 -42.04
CA VAL A 848 -11.05 -43.86 -42.22
C VAL A 848 -11.55 -44.49 -40.91
N THR A 849 -12.81 -44.93 -40.88
CA THR A 849 -13.42 -45.54 -39.70
C THR A 849 -12.90 -46.97 -39.47
N PHE A 850 -12.80 -47.77 -40.54
CA PHE A 850 -12.33 -49.15 -40.49
C PHE A 850 -11.32 -49.45 -41.59
N VAL A 851 -10.38 -50.36 -41.32
CA VAL A 851 -9.52 -50.99 -42.32
C VAL A 851 -9.73 -52.50 -42.25
N VAL A 852 -10.05 -53.13 -43.38
CA VAL A 852 -10.36 -54.56 -43.49
C VAL A 852 -9.25 -55.29 -44.24
N GLY A 853 -8.77 -56.42 -43.71
CA GLY A 853 -7.75 -57.24 -44.37
C GLY A 853 -7.13 -58.31 -43.46
N ASP A 854 -5.92 -58.73 -43.81
CA ASP A 854 -5.09 -59.67 -43.03
C ASP A 854 -5.75 -61.03 -42.72
N GLY A 855 -6.65 -61.51 -43.58
CA GLY A 855 -7.42 -62.75 -43.40
C GLY A 855 -8.78 -62.54 -42.74
N GLY A 856 -9.54 -61.56 -43.22
CA GLY A 856 -10.89 -61.24 -42.73
C GLY A 856 -10.94 -60.53 -41.38
N LYS A 857 -9.90 -59.79 -41.01
CA LYS A 857 -9.86 -58.96 -39.79
C LYS A 857 -10.35 -57.55 -40.09
N VAL A 858 -10.91 -56.91 -39.07
CA VAL A 858 -11.36 -55.51 -39.12
C VAL A 858 -10.61 -54.74 -38.04
N TYR A 859 -9.91 -53.67 -38.41
CA TYR A 859 -9.27 -52.76 -37.46
C TYR A 859 -10.08 -51.47 -37.42
N GLN A 860 -10.51 -51.03 -36.24
CA GLN A 860 -11.11 -49.71 -36.08
C GLN A 860 -10.01 -48.65 -35.97
N VAL A 861 -10.19 -47.49 -36.60
CA VAL A 861 -9.38 -46.29 -36.39
C VAL A 861 -10.30 -45.15 -35.94
N GLY A 862 -11.02 -44.52 -36.88
CA GLY A 862 -12.08 -43.58 -36.55
C GLY A 862 -13.27 -44.27 -35.85
N ARG A 863 -14.01 -43.53 -35.03
CA ARG A 863 -15.20 -44.06 -34.34
C ARG A 863 -16.43 -43.97 -35.25
N PRO A 864 -17.24 -45.04 -35.39
CA PRO A 864 -18.46 -45.00 -36.19
C PRO A 864 -19.43 -43.89 -35.75
N GLY A 865 -19.97 -43.15 -36.72
CA GLY A 865 -20.88 -42.02 -36.51
C GLY A 865 -20.19 -40.66 -36.48
N GLN A 866 -18.87 -40.62 -36.27
CA GLN A 866 -18.08 -39.39 -36.31
C GLN A 866 -17.44 -39.21 -37.68
N VAL A 867 -17.09 -37.96 -38.01
CA VAL A 867 -16.42 -37.64 -39.27
C VAL A 867 -15.10 -38.42 -39.38
N SER A 868 -14.83 -38.93 -40.57
CA SER A 868 -13.55 -39.52 -40.96
C SER A 868 -13.08 -38.81 -42.24
N TRP A 869 -11.77 -38.64 -42.41
CA TRP A 869 -11.23 -37.64 -43.35
C TRP A 869 -10.72 -38.19 -44.71
N GLY A 870 -11.00 -39.44 -45.05
CA GLY A 870 -10.48 -40.11 -46.24
C GLY A 870 -11.09 -39.74 -47.61
N ALA A 871 -12.21 -39.02 -47.69
CA ALA A 871 -12.99 -38.82 -48.92
C ALA A 871 -13.27 -37.34 -49.30
N GLY A 872 -12.56 -36.39 -48.70
CA GLY A 872 -12.77 -34.95 -48.91
C GLY A 872 -14.01 -34.38 -48.19
N ARG A 873 -13.94 -33.09 -47.80
CA ARG A 873 -14.81 -32.45 -46.78
C ARG A 873 -16.31 -32.77 -46.92
N VAL A 874 -16.87 -32.64 -48.13
CA VAL A 874 -18.32 -32.79 -48.35
C VAL A 874 -18.78 -34.24 -48.19
N ALA A 875 -17.98 -35.21 -48.65
CA ALA A 875 -18.28 -36.63 -48.46
C ALA A 875 -18.05 -37.05 -47.00
N ASN A 876 -16.96 -36.58 -46.39
CA ASN A 876 -16.60 -36.81 -44.98
C ASN A 876 -17.74 -36.47 -44.00
N HIS A 877 -18.33 -35.26 -44.12
CA HIS A 877 -19.45 -34.83 -43.26
C HIS A 877 -20.77 -35.58 -43.56
N ASN A 878 -20.82 -36.40 -44.60
CA ASN A 878 -21.96 -37.21 -45.01
C ASN A 878 -21.70 -38.73 -44.87
N ALA A 879 -20.60 -39.13 -44.24
CA ALA A 879 -20.15 -40.51 -44.15
C ALA A 879 -19.80 -40.92 -42.71
N PRO A 880 -20.77 -41.36 -41.88
CA PRO A 880 -20.51 -41.89 -40.54
C PRO A 880 -19.63 -43.15 -40.51
N VAL A 881 -19.44 -43.81 -41.66
CA VAL A 881 -18.48 -44.90 -41.82
C VAL A 881 -17.77 -44.79 -43.18
N GLN A 882 -16.45 -44.88 -43.14
CA GLN A 882 -15.55 -45.07 -44.27
C GLN A 882 -14.74 -46.35 -44.03
N ILE A 883 -14.60 -47.20 -45.05
CA ILE A 883 -13.94 -48.51 -44.94
C ILE A 883 -12.85 -48.62 -45.99
N GLU A 884 -11.61 -48.84 -45.54
CA GLU A 884 -10.47 -49.22 -46.38
C GLU A 884 -10.38 -50.74 -46.54
N LEU A 885 -9.91 -51.17 -47.71
CA LEU A 885 -9.57 -52.57 -48.01
C LEU A 885 -8.07 -52.70 -48.22
N GLY A 886 -7.43 -53.54 -47.40
CA GLY A 886 -6.00 -53.85 -47.51
C GLY A 886 -5.67 -54.68 -48.75
N ARG A 887 -4.46 -54.51 -49.28
CA ARG A 887 -3.96 -55.26 -50.44
C ARG A 887 -3.21 -56.53 -50.06
N THR A 888 -3.36 -57.53 -50.91
CA THR A 888 -2.63 -58.80 -50.91
C THR A 888 -2.61 -59.40 -52.32
N TYR A 889 -1.51 -60.07 -52.68
CA TYR A 889 -1.43 -60.94 -53.86
C TYR A 889 -2.05 -62.32 -53.62
N ASN A 890 -2.31 -62.71 -52.36
CA ASN A 890 -2.85 -64.02 -52.04
C ASN A 890 -4.37 -64.04 -52.28
N SER A 891 -4.82 -64.70 -53.36
CA SER A 891 -6.25 -64.78 -53.70
C SER A 891 -7.11 -65.42 -52.60
N GLY A 892 -6.58 -66.38 -51.84
CA GLY A 892 -7.31 -67.00 -50.72
C GLY A 892 -7.52 -66.03 -49.56
N GLN A 893 -6.54 -65.17 -49.28
CA GLN A 893 -6.68 -64.08 -48.32
C GLN A 893 -7.63 -62.99 -48.85
N PHE A 894 -7.48 -62.57 -50.11
CA PHE A 894 -8.36 -61.58 -50.74
C PHE A 894 -9.84 -61.94 -50.58
N TRP A 895 -10.23 -63.20 -50.78
CA TRP A 895 -11.64 -63.59 -50.63
C TRP A 895 -12.13 -63.54 -49.17
N GLN A 896 -11.27 -63.80 -48.18
CA GLN A 896 -11.61 -63.61 -46.75
C GLN A 896 -11.76 -62.12 -46.40
N ASP A 897 -10.86 -61.29 -46.93
CA ASP A 897 -10.84 -59.85 -46.76
C ASP A 897 -12.09 -59.21 -47.42
N TYR A 898 -12.41 -59.61 -48.65
CA TYR A 898 -13.57 -59.15 -49.41
C TYR A 898 -14.93 -59.54 -48.79
N VAL A 899 -15.08 -60.80 -48.36
CA VAL A 899 -16.27 -61.27 -47.64
C VAL A 899 -16.50 -60.43 -46.38
N THR A 900 -15.42 -60.08 -45.67
CA THR A 900 -15.48 -59.26 -44.46
C THR A 900 -15.81 -57.80 -44.79
N TYR A 901 -15.21 -57.25 -45.84
CA TYR A 901 -15.44 -55.88 -46.31
C TYR A 901 -16.91 -55.63 -46.64
N VAL A 902 -17.56 -56.55 -47.37
CA VAL A 902 -19.00 -56.51 -47.65
C VAL A 902 -19.84 -56.67 -46.37
N ARG A 903 -19.42 -57.51 -45.41
CA ARG A 903 -20.12 -57.66 -44.11
C ARG A 903 -20.10 -56.39 -43.27
N VAL A 904 -18.95 -55.73 -43.12
CA VAL A 904 -18.83 -54.47 -42.37
C VAL A 904 -19.64 -53.37 -43.06
N ALA A 905 -19.57 -53.28 -44.39
CA ALA A 905 -20.36 -52.32 -45.17
C ALA A 905 -21.87 -52.51 -44.97
N ARG A 906 -22.37 -53.75 -45.02
CA ARG A 906 -23.79 -54.06 -44.77
C ARG A 906 -24.22 -53.76 -43.33
N ASP A 907 -23.47 -54.27 -42.34
CA ASP A 907 -23.73 -54.07 -40.92
C ASP A 907 -23.81 -52.57 -40.55
N MET A 908 -22.85 -51.77 -41.00
CA MET A 908 -22.82 -50.34 -40.72
C MET A 908 -23.86 -49.56 -41.52
N ALA A 909 -24.09 -49.86 -42.80
CA ALA A 909 -25.13 -49.21 -43.58
C ALA A 909 -26.52 -49.41 -42.94
N GLY A 910 -26.85 -50.63 -42.51
CA GLY A 910 -28.11 -50.91 -41.82
C GLY A 910 -28.23 -50.26 -40.44
N LYS A 911 -27.13 -50.08 -39.70
CA LYS A 911 -27.11 -49.32 -38.43
C LYS A 911 -27.47 -47.85 -38.62
N TYR A 912 -26.85 -47.18 -39.59
CA TYR A 912 -27.07 -45.76 -39.86
C TYR A 912 -28.28 -45.48 -40.78
N GLY A 913 -28.94 -46.52 -41.32
CA GLY A 913 -30.11 -46.39 -42.20
C GLY A 913 -29.75 -45.93 -43.62
N ILE A 914 -28.54 -46.26 -44.08
CA ILE A 914 -28.02 -45.97 -45.41
C ILE A 914 -28.47 -47.09 -46.36
N PRO A 915 -29.05 -46.78 -47.54
CA PRO A 915 -29.42 -47.79 -48.52
C PRO A 915 -28.22 -48.62 -49.00
N LEU A 916 -28.42 -49.92 -49.16
CA LEU A 916 -27.40 -50.88 -49.63
C LEU A 916 -27.03 -50.75 -51.11
N THR A 917 -27.58 -49.75 -51.82
CA THR A 917 -27.30 -49.49 -53.24
C THR A 917 -25.94 -48.84 -53.44
N LEU A 918 -25.05 -49.53 -54.16
CA LEU A 918 -23.74 -49.02 -54.58
C LEU A 918 -23.88 -47.94 -55.67
N ASP A 919 -23.17 -46.82 -55.51
CA ASP A 919 -22.95 -45.77 -56.52
C ASP A 919 -24.19 -45.15 -57.18
N ALA A 920 -25.38 -45.38 -56.62
CA ALA A 920 -26.64 -44.92 -57.19
C ALA A 920 -26.82 -43.39 -57.07
N GLY A 921 -27.25 -42.76 -58.17
CA GLY A 921 -27.54 -41.33 -58.26
C GLY A 921 -26.32 -40.42 -58.17
N GLY A 922 -26.56 -39.12 -58.01
CA GLY A 922 -25.53 -38.08 -57.87
C GLY A 922 -25.35 -37.60 -56.43
N ALA A 923 -24.63 -36.49 -56.24
CA ALA A 923 -24.48 -35.86 -54.92
C ALA A 923 -25.84 -35.66 -54.22
N GLY A 924 -25.86 -35.89 -52.90
CA GLY A 924 -27.08 -35.98 -52.08
C GLY A 924 -27.83 -37.31 -52.13
N THR A 925 -27.63 -38.19 -53.13
CA THR A 925 -28.35 -39.49 -53.17
C THR A 925 -27.78 -40.48 -52.15
N ARG A 926 -28.57 -40.81 -51.12
CA ARG A 926 -28.19 -41.74 -50.05
C ARG A 926 -27.80 -43.12 -50.60
N GLY A 927 -26.74 -43.73 -50.06
CA GLY A 927 -26.32 -45.09 -50.43
C GLY A 927 -24.84 -45.37 -50.17
N ILE A 928 -24.41 -46.60 -50.41
CA ILE A 928 -22.99 -46.99 -50.32
C ILE A 928 -22.25 -46.46 -51.56
N LYS A 929 -21.07 -45.84 -51.39
CA LYS A 929 -20.32 -45.17 -52.47
C LYS A 929 -18.89 -45.71 -52.55
N SER A 930 -18.38 -45.92 -53.75
CA SER A 930 -16.94 -46.01 -54.00
C SER A 930 -16.29 -44.63 -53.90
N HIS A 931 -14.99 -44.57 -53.56
CA HIS A 931 -14.23 -43.32 -53.69
C HIS A 931 -14.21 -42.83 -55.15
N TYR A 932 -14.14 -43.73 -56.14
CA TYR A 932 -14.30 -43.39 -57.56
C TYR A 932 -15.62 -42.64 -57.85
N TRP A 933 -16.74 -43.02 -57.22
CA TRP A 933 -17.99 -42.26 -57.34
C TRP A 933 -17.89 -40.90 -56.66
N VAL A 934 -17.24 -40.78 -55.51
CA VAL A 934 -16.99 -39.50 -54.82
C VAL A 934 -16.14 -38.58 -55.72
N THR A 935 -15.09 -39.10 -56.33
CA THR A 935 -14.27 -38.44 -57.38
C THR A 935 -15.11 -37.91 -58.54
N LYS A 936 -16.11 -38.67 -59.02
CA LYS A 936 -16.94 -38.24 -60.16
C LYS A 936 -18.12 -37.33 -59.79
N ASN A 937 -18.54 -37.27 -58.52
CA ASN A 937 -19.79 -36.61 -58.12
C ASN A 937 -19.63 -35.51 -57.05
N ILE A 938 -18.49 -35.45 -56.35
CA ILE A 938 -18.27 -34.57 -55.20
C ILE A 938 -16.89 -33.89 -55.27
N TRP A 939 -15.81 -34.68 -55.17
CA TRP A 939 -14.42 -34.22 -55.10
C TRP A 939 -13.48 -35.41 -55.32
N GLY A 940 -12.42 -35.27 -56.12
CA GLY A 940 -11.32 -36.24 -56.13
C GLY A 940 -10.61 -36.44 -57.47
N ASP A 941 -9.45 -37.10 -57.40
CA ASP A 941 -8.72 -37.77 -58.47
C ASP A 941 -8.59 -39.29 -58.24
N HIS A 942 -8.91 -39.76 -57.02
CA HIS A 942 -8.94 -41.16 -56.58
C HIS A 942 -9.82 -42.09 -57.44
N VAL A 943 -9.39 -43.35 -57.58
CA VAL A 943 -10.03 -44.36 -58.45
C VAL A 943 -10.29 -45.71 -57.78
N ASP A 944 -10.10 -45.80 -56.48
CA ASP A 944 -10.44 -46.94 -55.63
C ASP A 944 -11.98 -47.14 -55.50
N PRO A 945 -12.46 -48.39 -55.26
CA PRO A 945 -11.71 -49.63 -55.07
C PRO A 945 -11.56 -50.49 -56.35
N TYR A 946 -12.17 -50.09 -57.47
CA TYR A 946 -12.41 -50.97 -58.62
C TYR A 946 -11.14 -51.50 -59.30
N GLY A 947 -10.06 -50.70 -59.33
CA GLY A 947 -8.79 -51.11 -59.92
C GLY A 947 -8.21 -52.38 -59.29
N TYR A 948 -8.20 -52.46 -57.96
CA TYR A 948 -7.71 -53.66 -57.24
C TYR A 948 -8.72 -54.81 -57.28
N LEU A 949 -10.01 -54.53 -57.03
CA LEU A 949 -11.07 -55.56 -57.06
C LEU A 949 -11.11 -56.32 -58.40
N SER A 950 -10.87 -55.62 -59.52
CA SER A 950 -10.85 -56.23 -60.85
C SER A 950 -9.76 -57.30 -61.03
N ARG A 951 -8.63 -57.23 -60.29
CA ARG A 951 -7.53 -58.21 -60.33
C ARG A 951 -7.99 -59.62 -59.94
N PHE A 952 -9.04 -59.71 -59.11
CA PHE A 952 -9.62 -60.97 -58.62
C PHE A 952 -11.01 -61.26 -59.20
N GLY A 953 -11.38 -60.58 -60.29
CA GLY A 953 -12.65 -60.79 -61.00
C GLY A 953 -13.88 -60.13 -60.34
N VAL A 954 -13.72 -59.34 -59.28
CA VAL A 954 -14.82 -58.61 -58.66
C VAL A 954 -15.14 -57.36 -59.49
N THR A 955 -16.27 -57.39 -60.19
CA THR A 955 -16.81 -56.24 -60.93
C THR A 955 -17.65 -55.33 -60.02
N GLN A 956 -17.90 -54.10 -60.46
CA GLN A 956 -18.85 -53.19 -59.79
C GLN A 956 -20.24 -53.83 -59.65
N ALA A 957 -20.69 -54.60 -60.64
CA ALA A 957 -21.96 -55.32 -60.58
C ALA A 957 -21.97 -56.44 -59.51
N LYS A 958 -20.86 -57.19 -59.35
CA LYS A 958 -20.72 -58.18 -58.27
C LYS A 958 -20.71 -57.51 -56.90
N LEU A 959 -19.96 -56.42 -56.72
CA LEU A 959 -19.98 -55.67 -55.46
C LEU A 959 -21.36 -55.07 -55.16
N ALA A 960 -22.08 -54.53 -56.14
CA ALA A 960 -23.44 -54.03 -55.95
C ALA A 960 -24.43 -55.14 -55.55
N HIS A 961 -24.34 -56.30 -56.20
CA HIS A 961 -25.11 -57.50 -55.82
C HIS A 961 -24.80 -57.93 -54.38
N ASP A 962 -23.52 -58.04 -54.04
CA ASP A 962 -23.08 -58.57 -52.75
C ASP A 962 -23.39 -57.61 -51.59
N LEU A 963 -23.34 -56.30 -51.82
CA LEU A 963 -23.79 -55.30 -50.86
C LEU A 963 -25.31 -55.36 -50.63
N LEU A 964 -26.11 -55.76 -51.64
CA LEU A 964 -27.56 -55.94 -51.51
C LEU A 964 -27.94 -57.27 -50.84
N TYR A 965 -27.30 -58.39 -51.20
CA TYR A 965 -27.74 -59.74 -50.80
C TYR A 965 -26.79 -60.46 -49.82
N GLY A 966 -25.51 -60.10 -49.79
CA GLY A 966 -24.43 -60.83 -49.10
C GLY A 966 -23.47 -61.52 -50.08
N VAL A 967 -22.36 -62.04 -49.55
CA VAL A 967 -21.39 -62.90 -50.26
C VAL A 967 -21.57 -64.35 -49.82
#